data_AF-F2UMX7-F1
#
_entry.id   AF-F2UMX7-F1
#
_cell.length_a   1.000
_cell.length_b   1.000
_cell.length_c   1.000
_cell.angle_alpha   90.00
_cell.angle_beta   90.00
_cell.angle_gamma   90.00
#
_symmetry.space_group_name_H-M   'P 1'
#
loop_
_entity.id
_entity.type
_entity.pdbx_description
1 polymer ?
#
loop_
_entity_poly.entity_id
_entity_poly.type
_entity_poly.pdbx_seq_one_letter_code
_entity_poly.pdbx_strand_id
1 'polypeptide(L)'
;MSVHASEWALVAEQLLVPPPITVDAQVEAAVDVDVYCVRVRRDIARTFFNLMLTCRELYHDLPWAMPKWCLYNVFADAVVCAYPSTLEKSIRETPRVVKDWIDTFQVERDALYAWYQSQDSDEATDTDAVCTDIGAWLQNRFLVHCWLGVTWDSSCSFLTAQVHDARFWHKFRQCGRLWFGVLSALEKWDESVQRHEQGQNRSDTAHGLEDACEKHEQHFKQPRADAVPSKKPQHQAEHEEEGKEEDAKGDEEEIQHKQQHQRHEHHRQYEHQQHQRCALRAAPAVFSLRTELFKQEDADLWHKLRTTTLAGVRGEYVYLTAGKANFTLIKACDITIFILSDRFDYASYDVDVRDVDQFCWSATTGHLASRCNLQRVRCIDFSAMWDTIDDLSYLAEGRLARVSLSSTFGETSDLTPVIGAEELLLDKFKCSRGQEAIAAAKILELRASPLEINTLNATHVSFRGLRTVPDVLHLPNATHIELLNNSNVKRLTCPSHITELEIDDNSPSPPLLPDFEHAGLVRFASTAAEPVVLPPEQLAALGRRVDRLILGHCVEDIRSLNAIPSHVVVFLTTRHVNAPVPPCVRLLKVHFKCDIHCSFMQHVPQLLLEQDTDDDEGEGAVTVHDLHLLSGRKLLDLMTCRVEGDITDCEHVRLSSCQGSVAMASITSLHIERATVAGLTTALHRQSREGETNRLAKSGARRNGGGDDDDGDGDDGGCGGGGDCRGDDCRGDGGADKDSGKSASTTAVDDDDNDDDDDDDDDRSAWQQQVSRSVNVSLIKDVRHCRLFGCAISDFACISNVQRLLLVDCTFDCVDSLPPFPALVLEDCWTNSLEWRWPDATFVNQSPEEMRRILLEAGLRMNGKL
;
A
#
# COMPACT_ATOMS: atom_id res chain seq x y z
N MET A 1 5.90 5.09 42.01
CA MET A 1 4.96 3.98 41.73
C MET A 1 5.34 3.46 40.36
N SER A 2 6.00 2.30 40.27
CA SER A 2 6.36 1.71 38.97
C SER A 2 5.10 1.10 38.37
N VAL A 3 4.47 1.84 37.46
CA VAL A 3 3.43 1.31 36.58
C VAL A 3 4.10 0.20 35.77
N HIS A 4 3.68 -1.06 35.96
CA HIS A 4 4.32 -2.20 35.29
C HIS A 4 4.15 -2.09 33.78
N ALA A 5 5.13 -2.56 32.99
CA ALA A 5 5.08 -2.54 31.52
C ALA A 5 3.79 -3.18 30.95
N SER A 6 3.17 -4.11 31.69
CA SER A 6 1.88 -4.70 31.35
C SER A 6 0.71 -3.70 31.33
N GLU A 7 0.72 -2.67 32.18
CA GLU A 7 -0.31 -1.64 32.18
C GLU A 7 -0.14 -0.71 30.97
N TRP A 8 1.10 -0.41 30.61
CA TRP A 8 1.42 0.35 29.39
C TRP A 8 1.17 -0.43 28.10
N ALA A 9 1.28 -1.76 28.13
CA ALA A 9 0.91 -2.60 27.00
C ALA A 9 -0.58 -2.44 26.64
N LEU A 10 -1.47 -2.34 27.64
CA LEU A 10 -2.89 -2.06 27.39
C LEU A 10 -3.11 -0.70 26.71
N VAL A 11 -2.37 0.34 27.13
CA VAL A 11 -2.43 1.66 26.49
C VAL A 11 -1.90 1.58 25.06
N ALA A 12 -0.79 0.88 24.86
CA ALA A 12 -0.19 0.72 23.54
C ALA A 12 -1.06 -0.14 22.60
N GLU A 13 -1.75 -1.16 23.08
CA GLU A 13 -2.73 -1.94 22.30
C GLU A 13 -3.86 -1.04 21.79
N GLN A 14 -4.34 -0.08 22.59
CA GLN A 14 -5.32 0.90 22.13
C GLN A 14 -4.77 1.84 21.06
N LEU A 15 -3.45 2.10 21.04
CA LEU A 15 -2.83 2.87 19.95
C LEU A 15 -2.77 2.08 18.64
N LEU A 16 -2.66 0.74 18.72
CA LEU A 16 -2.56 -0.12 17.54
C LEU A 16 -3.90 -0.38 16.86
N VAL A 17 -5.00 -0.24 17.60
CA VAL A 17 -6.33 -0.25 16.99
C VAL A 17 -6.47 1.06 16.23
N PRO A 18 -6.50 1.06 14.88
CA PRO A 18 -6.79 2.28 14.15
C PRO A 18 -8.13 2.80 14.67
N PRO A 19 -8.24 4.11 14.95
CA PRO A 19 -9.49 4.67 15.45
C PRO A 19 -10.60 4.16 14.53
N PRO A 20 -11.72 3.63 15.09
CA PRO A 20 -12.78 3.09 14.27
C PRO A 20 -13.10 4.15 13.24
N ILE A 21 -12.99 3.78 11.97
CA ILE A 21 -13.21 4.70 10.86
C ILE A 21 -14.62 5.22 11.09
N THR A 22 -14.72 6.42 11.67
CA THR A 22 -16.01 7.02 11.95
C THR A 22 -16.71 7.21 10.63
N VAL A 23 -18.02 7.38 10.64
CA VAL A 23 -18.78 7.65 9.42
C VAL A 23 -18.18 8.84 8.66
N ASP A 24 -17.56 9.80 9.37
CA ASP A 24 -16.81 10.92 8.80
C ASP A 24 -15.45 10.48 8.18
N ALA A 25 -14.74 9.49 8.76
CA ALA A 25 -13.48 8.98 8.22
C ALA A 25 -13.64 7.99 7.05
N GLN A 26 -14.80 7.32 6.90
CA GLN A 26 -15.08 6.50 5.70
C GLN A 26 -15.19 7.39 4.45
N VAL A 27 -15.58 8.64 4.68
CA VAL A 27 -15.72 9.65 3.65
C VAL A 27 -14.35 10.25 3.28
N GLU A 28 -13.45 10.46 4.25
CA GLU A 28 -12.04 10.76 3.97
C GLU A 28 -11.35 9.59 3.24
N ALA A 29 -11.64 8.35 3.64
CA ALA A 29 -11.11 7.17 2.98
C ALA A 29 -11.59 7.10 1.53
N ALA A 30 -12.86 7.42 1.21
CA ALA A 30 -13.36 7.33 -0.16
C ALA A 30 -12.61 8.24 -1.18
N VAL A 31 -11.86 9.24 -0.72
CA VAL A 31 -11.16 10.21 -1.58
C VAL A 31 -9.70 9.82 -1.81
N ASP A 32 -9.09 9.07 -0.88
CA ASP A 32 -7.75 8.45 -1.02
C ASP A 32 -7.50 7.46 0.15
N VAL A 33 -8.17 6.29 0.10
CA VAL A 33 -8.17 5.29 1.20
C VAL A 33 -6.74 4.91 1.55
N ASP A 34 -5.91 4.78 0.53
CA ASP A 34 -4.56 4.25 0.62
C ASP A 34 -3.63 5.25 1.31
N VAL A 35 -3.65 6.53 0.91
CA VAL A 35 -2.83 7.56 1.57
C VAL A 35 -3.25 7.76 3.02
N TYR A 36 -4.56 7.76 3.32
CA TYR A 36 -5.05 7.88 4.69
C TYR A 36 -4.61 6.69 5.54
N CYS A 37 -4.83 5.46 5.07
CA CYS A 37 -4.48 4.25 5.82
C CYS A 37 -2.98 4.14 6.08
N VAL A 38 -2.15 4.44 5.06
CA VAL A 38 -0.68 4.48 5.21
C VAL A 38 -0.28 5.50 6.25
N ARG A 39 -0.87 6.70 6.20
CA ARG A 39 -0.57 7.79 7.15
C ARG A 39 -0.97 7.43 8.57
N VAL A 40 -2.19 6.93 8.79
CA VAL A 40 -2.67 6.51 10.11
C VAL A 40 -1.76 5.42 10.69
N ARG A 41 -1.39 4.41 9.89
CA ARG A 41 -0.45 3.37 10.32
C ARG A 41 0.91 3.94 10.72
N ARG A 42 1.47 4.85 9.91
CA ARG A 42 2.74 5.53 10.21
C ARG A 42 2.65 6.36 11.49
N ASP A 43 1.55 7.07 11.70
CA ASP A 43 1.32 7.85 12.92
C ASP A 43 1.14 6.97 14.17
N ILE A 44 0.48 5.81 14.03
CA ILE A 44 0.37 4.80 15.09
C ILE A 44 1.76 4.29 15.49
N ALA A 45 2.58 3.87 14.52
CA ALA A 45 3.94 3.40 14.80
C ALA A 45 4.81 4.49 15.43
N ARG A 46 4.74 5.73 14.90
CA ARG A 46 5.46 6.87 15.46
C ARG A 46 5.06 7.14 16.90
N THR A 47 3.76 7.11 17.20
CA THR A 47 3.24 7.31 18.55
C THR A 47 3.69 6.19 19.48
N PHE A 48 3.70 4.94 19.00
CA PHE A 48 4.21 3.80 19.74
C PHE A 48 5.72 3.92 20.06
N PHE A 49 6.54 4.30 19.07
CA PHE A 49 7.98 4.52 19.30
C PHE A 49 8.24 5.70 20.24
N ASN A 50 7.48 6.79 20.11
CA ASN A 50 7.57 7.90 21.07
C ASN A 50 7.24 7.45 22.49
N LEU A 51 6.23 6.58 22.66
CA LEU A 51 5.90 5.98 23.95
C LEU A 51 7.05 5.14 24.51
N MET A 52 7.62 4.25 23.68
CA MET A 52 8.81 3.46 24.07
C MET A 52 9.97 4.35 24.53
N LEU A 53 10.19 5.48 23.86
CA LEU A 53 11.30 6.39 24.14
C LEU A 53 11.06 7.32 25.35
N THR A 54 9.90 7.27 25.99
CA THR A 54 9.61 8.13 27.16
C THR A 54 10.45 7.78 28.39
N CYS A 55 10.80 6.50 28.59
CA CYS A 55 11.70 6.08 29.67
C CYS A 55 12.39 4.75 29.36
N ARG A 56 13.46 4.45 30.11
CA ARG A 56 14.28 3.25 29.93
C ARG A 56 13.49 1.95 30.12
N GLU A 57 12.61 1.90 31.11
CA GLU A 57 11.79 0.70 31.39
C GLU A 57 10.87 0.37 30.23
N LEU A 58 10.13 1.37 29.70
CA LEU A 58 9.26 1.17 28.55
C LEU A 58 10.02 0.83 27.28
N TYR A 59 11.18 1.45 27.08
CA TYR A 59 12.04 1.12 25.95
C TYR A 59 12.44 -0.37 25.93
N HIS A 60 12.72 -0.95 27.10
CA HIS A 60 13.14 -2.34 27.22
C HIS A 60 11.98 -3.33 27.30
N ASP A 61 10.96 -3.05 28.09
CA ASP A 61 9.95 -4.03 28.49
C ASP A 61 8.66 -3.96 27.68
N LEU A 62 8.26 -2.76 27.22
CA LEU A 62 7.01 -2.56 26.48
C LEU A 62 6.95 -3.44 25.22
N PRO A 63 7.99 -3.52 24.36
CA PRO A 63 7.92 -4.33 23.15
C PRO A 63 7.63 -5.80 23.42
N TRP A 64 8.22 -6.37 24.47
CA TRP A 64 8.01 -7.77 24.85
C TRP A 64 6.64 -8.02 25.49
N ALA A 65 6.02 -6.99 26.05
CA ALA A 65 4.66 -7.04 26.56
C ALA A 65 3.60 -6.93 25.45
N MET A 66 3.97 -6.44 24.27
CA MET A 66 3.07 -6.35 23.12
C MET A 66 2.92 -7.68 22.39
N PRO A 67 1.78 -7.92 21.70
CA PRO A 67 1.65 -9.05 20.80
C PRO A 67 2.78 -9.08 19.77
N LYS A 68 3.28 -10.29 19.50
CA LYS A 68 4.33 -10.49 18.50
C LYS A 68 3.85 -9.98 17.12
N TRP A 69 4.71 -9.22 16.47
CA TRP A 69 4.53 -8.60 15.15
C TRP A 69 3.40 -7.56 15.07
N CYS A 70 3.06 -6.92 16.18
CA CYS A 70 1.94 -5.99 16.26
C CYS A 70 2.07 -4.74 15.36
N LEU A 71 3.28 -4.38 14.91
CA LEU A 71 3.53 -3.30 13.97
C LEU A 71 3.90 -3.78 12.55
N TYR A 72 3.77 -5.09 12.27
CA TYR A 72 4.14 -5.63 10.96
C TYR A 72 3.48 -4.91 9.79
N ASN A 73 2.17 -4.63 9.86
CA ASN A 73 1.43 -3.94 8.80
C ASN A 73 1.84 -2.48 8.55
N VAL A 74 2.68 -1.91 9.44
CA VAL A 74 3.30 -0.60 9.25
C VAL A 74 4.63 -0.75 8.49
N PHE A 75 5.37 -1.84 8.74
CA PHE A 75 6.66 -2.12 8.10
C PHE A 75 6.52 -2.82 6.75
N ALA A 76 5.60 -3.78 6.63
CA ALA A 76 5.12 -4.26 5.36
C ALA A 76 4.23 -3.18 4.77
N ASP A 77 4.65 -2.60 3.65
CA ASP A 77 3.90 -1.56 2.95
C ASP A 77 2.41 -1.94 2.82
N ALA A 78 1.52 -0.94 2.88
CA ALA A 78 0.06 -1.11 2.89
C ALA A 78 -0.52 -1.89 1.69
N VAL A 79 0.35 -2.14 0.71
CA VAL A 79 0.25 -2.97 -0.49
C VAL A 79 -0.51 -4.29 -0.28
N VAL A 80 -0.40 -4.97 0.86
CA VAL A 80 -1.08 -6.26 1.06
C VAL A 80 -2.54 -6.12 1.54
N CYS A 81 -2.98 -4.94 1.99
CA CYS A 81 -4.27 -4.80 2.70
C CYS A 81 -5.44 -4.25 1.88
N ALA A 82 -5.23 -3.71 0.68
CA ALA A 82 -6.28 -3.04 -0.08
C ALA A 82 -6.63 -3.82 -1.36
N TYR A 83 -7.66 -4.65 -1.25
CA TYR A 83 -8.40 -5.29 -2.34
C TYR A 83 -7.68 -6.34 -3.21
N PRO A 84 -8.29 -7.53 -3.39
CA PRO A 84 -7.74 -8.56 -4.28
C PRO A 84 -7.62 -8.16 -5.76
N SER A 85 -8.37 -7.15 -6.23
CA SER A 85 -8.34 -6.74 -7.64
C SER A 85 -7.07 -6.01 -8.06
N THR A 86 -6.29 -5.49 -7.13
CA THR A 86 -5.02 -4.75 -7.35
C THR A 86 -3.79 -5.57 -6.99
N LEU A 87 -3.98 -6.86 -6.68
CA LEU A 87 -2.94 -7.76 -6.23
C LEU A 87 -1.75 -7.77 -7.21
N GLU A 88 -1.95 -7.68 -8.53
CA GLU A 88 -0.83 -7.66 -9.50
C GLU A 88 0.11 -6.45 -9.40
N LYS A 89 -0.42 -5.24 -9.16
CA LYS A 89 0.44 -4.04 -8.96
C LYS A 89 1.13 -4.13 -7.60
N SER A 90 0.38 -4.54 -6.59
CA SER A 90 0.83 -4.70 -5.22
C SER A 90 1.96 -5.74 -5.09
N ILE A 91 1.80 -6.90 -5.71
CA ILE A 91 2.77 -8.00 -5.77
C ILE A 91 4.13 -7.56 -6.33
N ARG A 92 4.14 -6.59 -7.26
CA ARG A 92 5.39 -6.14 -7.91
C ARG A 92 6.24 -5.29 -6.99
N GLU A 93 5.66 -4.64 -6.00
CA GLU A 93 6.41 -3.82 -5.05
C GLU A 93 7.17 -4.70 -4.06
N THR A 94 8.48 -4.52 -3.99
CA THR A 94 9.27 -5.19 -2.96
C THR A 94 8.85 -4.64 -1.59
N PRO A 95 8.56 -5.50 -0.59
CA PRO A 95 8.26 -5.01 0.75
C PRO A 95 9.41 -4.10 1.21
N ARG A 96 9.13 -3.07 2.03
CA ARG A 96 10.20 -2.27 2.64
C ARG A 96 11.05 -3.18 3.50
N VAL A 97 12.24 -3.48 3.00
CA VAL A 97 13.22 -4.29 3.71
C VAL A 97 14.26 -3.37 4.30
N VAL A 98 14.52 -3.58 5.58
CA VAL A 98 15.56 -2.86 6.30
C VAL A 98 16.89 -3.52 5.99
N LYS A 99 17.67 -2.91 5.09
CA LYS A 99 19.03 -3.35 4.73
C LYS A 99 20.04 -2.93 5.79
N ASP A 100 19.94 -1.66 6.18
CA ASP A 100 20.78 -1.05 7.20
C ASP A 100 19.98 -0.89 8.48
N TRP A 101 20.61 -1.14 9.61
CA TRP A 101 19.95 -0.98 10.90
C TRP A 101 19.41 0.45 11.02
N ILE A 102 18.12 0.57 11.36
CA ILE A 102 17.29 1.81 11.39
C ILE A 102 17.85 2.97 12.25
N ASP A 103 18.97 2.79 12.94
CA ASP A 103 19.46 3.70 13.94
C ASP A 103 20.81 4.32 13.57
N THR A 104 20.88 5.65 13.74
CA THR A 104 22.10 6.47 13.80
C THR A 104 23.16 5.93 14.77
N PHE A 105 22.80 5.03 15.68
CA PHE A 105 23.70 4.41 16.65
C PHE A 105 24.81 3.52 16.04
N GLN A 106 24.73 3.10 14.77
CA GLN A 106 25.89 2.46 14.11
C GLN A 106 27.04 3.46 13.89
N VAL A 107 26.72 4.70 13.53
CA VAL A 107 27.71 5.78 13.41
C VAL A 107 28.36 6.05 14.77
N GLU A 108 27.57 6.04 15.85
CA GLU A 108 28.10 6.15 17.21
C GLU A 108 28.87 4.90 17.65
N ARG A 109 28.48 3.69 17.24
CA ARG A 109 29.20 2.45 17.54
C ARG A 109 30.58 2.46 16.89
N ASP A 110 30.66 2.79 15.60
CA ASP A 110 31.93 2.82 14.89
C ASP A 110 32.80 3.99 15.40
N ALA A 111 32.20 5.12 15.78
CA ALA A 111 32.88 6.21 16.48
C ALA A 111 33.36 5.83 17.89
N LEU A 112 32.57 5.07 18.65
CA LEU A 112 32.93 4.56 19.98
C LEU A 112 34.04 3.52 19.88
N TYR A 113 33.98 2.59 18.93
CA TYR A 113 35.07 1.63 18.69
C TYR A 113 36.34 2.32 18.23
N ALA A 114 36.25 3.30 17.32
CA ALA A 114 37.40 4.09 16.91
C ALA A 114 37.98 4.90 18.09
N TRP A 115 37.13 5.44 18.96
CA TRP A 115 37.53 6.16 20.16
C TRP A 115 38.20 5.24 21.20
N TYR A 116 37.64 4.07 21.49
CA TYR A 116 38.24 3.09 22.39
C TYR A 116 39.56 2.54 21.83
N GLN A 117 39.63 2.22 20.53
CA GLN A 117 40.88 1.81 19.88
C GLN A 117 41.95 2.91 19.90
N SER A 118 41.56 4.18 19.97
CA SER A 118 42.50 5.30 20.09
C SER A 118 43.02 5.53 21.52
N GLN A 119 42.33 5.01 22.55
CA GLN A 119 42.73 5.15 23.96
C GLN A 119 43.55 3.95 24.49
N ASP A 120 43.59 2.84 23.76
CA ASP A 120 44.16 1.57 24.23
C ASP A 120 45.70 1.48 24.10
N SER A 121 46.42 2.62 24.08
CA SER A 121 47.89 2.58 23.96
C SER A 121 48.66 2.45 25.28
N ASP A 122 48.07 2.66 26.47
CA ASP A 122 48.92 2.73 27.69
C ASP A 122 48.41 2.08 29.01
N GLU A 123 47.15 1.68 29.21
CA GLU A 123 46.74 1.03 30.49
C GLU A 123 45.73 -0.12 30.30
N ALA A 124 46.25 -1.31 30.00
CA ALA A 124 45.49 -2.55 29.86
C ALA A 124 45.18 -3.20 31.21
N THR A 125 44.12 -2.76 31.90
CA THR A 125 43.39 -3.59 32.87
C THR A 125 41.96 -3.05 33.05
N ASP A 126 40.95 -3.87 32.71
CA ASP A 126 39.50 -3.73 33.01
C ASP A 126 38.53 -3.23 31.88
N THR A 127 38.97 -3.12 30.63
CA THR A 127 38.14 -2.67 29.48
C THR A 127 37.21 -3.75 28.88
N ASP A 128 37.45 -5.04 29.12
CA ASP A 128 36.66 -6.13 28.52
C ASP A 128 35.19 -6.16 29.00
N ALA A 129 34.89 -5.73 30.23
CA ALA A 129 33.54 -5.80 30.79
C ALA A 129 32.55 -4.80 30.14
N VAL A 130 33.03 -3.63 29.71
CA VAL A 130 32.19 -2.57 29.12
C VAL A 130 31.82 -2.91 27.66
N CYS A 131 32.73 -3.56 26.93
CA CYS A 131 32.49 -3.95 25.53
C CYS A 131 31.41 -5.05 25.41
N THR A 132 31.38 -6.00 26.37
CA THR A 132 30.35 -7.05 26.41
C THR A 132 28.93 -6.53 26.67
N ASP A 133 28.76 -5.42 27.39
CA ASP A 133 27.45 -4.85 27.72
C ASP A 133 26.80 -4.18 26.49
N ILE A 134 27.59 -3.45 25.68
CA ILE A 134 27.10 -2.78 24.47
C ILE A 134 26.63 -3.79 23.42
N GLY A 135 27.39 -4.88 23.22
CA GLY A 135 27.02 -5.94 22.27
C GLY A 135 25.69 -6.62 22.62
N ALA A 136 25.52 -7.00 23.89
CA ALA A 136 24.28 -7.60 24.37
C ALA A 136 23.09 -6.63 24.29
N TRP A 137 23.33 -5.35 24.59
CA TRP A 137 22.31 -4.30 24.46
C TRP A 137 21.85 -4.13 23.01
N LEU A 138 22.79 -4.06 22.05
CA LEU A 138 22.46 -3.99 20.62
C LEU A 138 21.65 -5.22 20.20
N GLN A 139 22.12 -6.43 20.47
CA GLN A 139 21.38 -7.66 20.15
C GLN A 139 19.94 -7.63 20.67
N ASN A 140 19.73 -7.20 21.92
CA ASN A 140 18.40 -7.10 22.49
C ASN A 140 17.52 -6.08 21.75
N ARG A 141 18.07 -4.92 21.38
CA ARG A 141 17.38 -3.89 20.58
C ARG A 141 17.01 -4.41 19.19
N PHE A 142 17.90 -5.16 18.54
CA PHE A 142 17.59 -5.81 17.26
C PHE A 142 16.38 -6.73 17.40
N LEU A 143 16.40 -7.59 18.42
CA LEU A 143 15.35 -8.56 18.68
C LEU A 143 14.01 -7.87 19.04
N VAL A 144 14.04 -6.73 19.73
CA VAL A 144 12.86 -5.88 19.94
C VAL A 144 12.24 -5.44 18.62
N HIS A 145 13.03 -4.92 17.68
CA HIS A 145 12.52 -4.53 16.36
C HIS A 145 11.95 -5.73 15.58
N CYS A 146 12.62 -6.89 15.67
CA CYS A 146 12.10 -8.15 15.11
C CYS A 146 10.74 -8.52 15.72
N TRP A 147 10.62 -8.42 17.05
CA TRP A 147 9.39 -8.70 17.79
C TRP A 147 8.27 -7.78 17.37
N LEU A 148 8.54 -6.49 17.15
CA LEU A 148 7.54 -5.52 16.67
C LEU A 148 7.10 -5.78 15.21
N GLY A 149 7.89 -6.51 14.42
CA GLY A 149 7.51 -6.93 13.06
C GLY A 149 8.40 -6.40 11.95
N VAL A 150 9.57 -5.85 12.26
CA VAL A 150 10.54 -5.45 11.23
C VAL A 150 11.03 -6.67 10.45
N THR A 151 11.05 -6.54 9.12
CA THR A 151 11.62 -7.55 8.21
C THR A 151 13.00 -7.09 7.74
N TRP A 152 14.00 -7.94 7.98
CA TRP A 152 15.39 -7.63 7.69
C TRP A 152 15.82 -8.22 6.35
N ASP A 153 16.71 -7.53 5.65
CA ASP A 153 17.34 -8.10 4.46
C ASP A 153 18.33 -9.18 4.88
N SER A 154 18.38 -10.28 4.13
CA SER A 154 19.39 -11.33 4.30
C SER A 154 20.84 -10.82 4.24
N SER A 155 21.08 -9.68 3.59
CA SER A 155 22.37 -9.00 3.51
C SER A 155 22.68 -8.07 4.69
N CYS A 156 21.78 -7.96 5.69
CA CYS A 156 21.99 -7.12 6.87
C CYS A 156 23.32 -7.48 7.56
N SER A 157 24.24 -6.51 7.60
CA SER A 157 25.60 -6.68 8.13
C SER A 157 25.60 -7.08 9.61
N PHE A 158 24.65 -6.56 10.40
CA PHE A 158 24.53 -6.96 11.79
C PHE A 158 24.12 -8.43 11.92
N LEU A 159 23.09 -8.86 11.18
CA LEU A 159 22.58 -10.23 11.26
C LEU A 159 23.64 -11.25 10.84
N THR A 160 24.37 -10.94 9.77
CA THR A 160 25.49 -11.77 9.29
C THR A 160 26.63 -11.84 10.30
N ALA A 161 26.94 -10.75 11.02
CA ALA A 161 27.93 -10.77 12.10
C ALA A 161 27.48 -11.61 13.31
N GLN A 162 26.17 -11.74 13.56
CA GLN A 162 25.63 -12.54 14.67
C GLN A 162 25.47 -14.04 14.35
N VAL A 163 25.85 -14.53 13.15
CA VAL A 163 25.74 -15.97 12.78
C VAL A 163 26.44 -16.90 13.78
N HIS A 164 27.41 -16.37 14.52
CA HIS A 164 28.19 -17.11 15.52
C HIS A 164 27.54 -17.19 16.91
N ASP A 165 26.54 -16.35 17.21
CA ASP A 165 25.93 -16.30 18.55
C ASP A 165 24.67 -17.17 18.63
N ALA A 166 24.83 -18.38 19.18
CA ALA A 166 23.72 -19.32 19.36
C ALA A 166 22.59 -18.77 20.27
N ARG A 167 22.90 -17.92 21.25
CA ARG A 167 21.89 -17.34 22.16
C ARG A 167 21.04 -16.31 21.43
N PHE A 168 21.68 -15.49 20.61
CA PHE A 168 20.97 -14.56 19.72
C PHE A 168 20.03 -15.31 18.78
N TRP A 169 20.51 -16.34 18.07
CA TRP A 169 19.69 -17.10 17.13
C TRP A 169 18.55 -17.86 17.78
N HIS A 170 18.74 -18.37 19.00
CA HIS A 170 17.65 -18.98 19.75
C HIS A 170 16.47 -18.01 19.94
N LYS A 171 16.76 -16.74 20.28
CA LYS A 171 15.74 -15.69 20.40
C LYS A 171 15.23 -15.21 19.05
N PHE A 172 16.12 -15.00 18.09
CA PHE A 172 15.76 -14.54 16.74
C PHE A 172 14.85 -15.56 16.03
N ARG A 173 15.02 -16.86 16.24
CA ARG A 173 14.11 -17.89 15.73
C ARG A 173 12.68 -17.77 16.26
N GLN A 174 12.46 -17.07 17.36
CA GLN A 174 11.14 -16.88 17.93
C GLN A 174 10.43 -15.66 17.35
N CYS A 175 11.13 -14.67 16.80
CA CYS A 175 10.53 -13.40 16.35
C CYS A 175 11.08 -12.81 15.05
N GLY A 176 12.25 -13.24 14.61
CA GLY A 176 12.97 -12.76 13.45
C GLY A 176 12.28 -13.06 12.13
N ARG A 177 12.35 -12.08 11.23
CA ARG A 177 11.74 -12.09 9.90
C ARG A 177 12.82 -11.73 8.90
N LEU A 178 13.02 -12.58 7.90
CA LEU A 178 14.11 -12.42 6.94
C LEU A 178 13.58 -12.39 5.51
N TRP A 179 14.01 -11.40 4.74
CA TRP A 179 13.72 -11.27 3.32
C TRP A 179 14.92 -11.68 2.47
N PHE A 180 14.66 -12.55 1.50
CA PHE A 180 15.60 -12.93 0.47
C PHE A 180 15.13 -12.33 -0.87
N GLY A 181 15.87 -11.35 -1.38
CA GLY A 181 15.51 -10.69 -2.63
C GLY A 181 15.76 -11.53 -3.89
N VAL A 182 16.57 -12.59 -3.78
CA VAL A 182 16.93 -13.53 -4.85
C VAL A 182 17.35 -14.89 -4.25
N LEU A 183 17.26 -15.97 -5.03
CA LEU A 183 17.67 -17.32 -4.59
C LEU A 183 19.15 -17.40 -4.17
N SER A 184 20.05 -16.69 -4.86
CA SER A 184 21.48 -16.68 -4.54
C SER A 184 21.80 -16.03 -3.18
N ALA A 185 20.92 -15.15 -2.67
CA ALA A 185 21.06 -14.61 -1.32
C ALA A 185 20.74 -15.67 -0.26
N LEU A 186 19.75 -16.54 -0.52
CA LEU A 186 19.44 -17.68 0.34
C LEU A 186 20.55 -18.74 0.30
N GLU A 187 21.17 -18.95 -0.86
CA GLU A 187 22.33 -19.83 -0.99
C GLU A 187 23.54 -19.31 -0.19
N LYS A 188 23.92 -18.03 -0.37
CA LYS A 188 25.00 -17.40 0.42
C LYS A 188 24.73 -17.44 1.93
N TRP A 189 23.46 -17.33 2.31
CA TRP A 189 23.04 -17.50 3.70
C TRP A 189 23.33 -18.92 4.19
N ASP A 190 22.88 -19.94 3.47
CA ASP A 190 23.14 -21.35 3.80
C ASP A 190 24.64 -21.65 3.90
N GLU A 191 25.44 -21.18 2.95
CA GLU A 191 26.91 -21.34 2.98
C GLU A 191 27.54 -20.72 4.24
N SER A 192 27.04 -19.55 4.66
CA SER A 192 27.54 -18.86 5.86
C SER A 192 27.20 -19.65 7.13
N VAL A 193 25.99 -20.21 7.21
CA VAL A 193 25.56 -21.08 8.32
C VAL A 193 26.37 -22.38 8.35
N GLN A 194 26.57 -23.02 7.19
CA GLN A 194 27.34 -24.27 7.10
C GLN A 194 28.82 -24.08 7.48
N ARG A 195 29.45 -22.99 7.03
CA ARG A 195 30.84 -22.67 7.43
C ARG A 195 30.99 -22.56 8.93
N HIS A 196 29.97 -22.03 9.60
CA HIS A 196 29.98 -21.91 11.05
C HIS A 196 29.84 -23.26 11.76
N GLU A 197 28.89 -24.10 11.34
CA GLU A 197 28.68 -25.44 11.89
C GLU A 197 29.95 -26.30 11.75
N GLN A 198 30.69 -26.15 10.65
CA GLN A 198 31.96 -26.86 10.44
C GLN A 198 33.09 -26.32 11.33
N GLY A 199 33.10 -25.03 11.64
CA GLY A 199 34.09 -24.39 12.53
C GLY A 199 33.97 -24.85 13.99
N GLN A 200 32.74 -24.91 14.53
CA GLN A 200 32.50 -25.33 15.92
C GLN A 200 32.94 -26.78 16.18
N ASN A 201 32.61 -27.71 15.27
CA ASN A 201 32.98 -29.12 15.41
C ASN A 201 34.51 -29.37 15.47
N ARG A 202 35.32 -28.45 14.90
CA ARG A 202 36.79 -28.56 14.96
C ARG A 202 37.38 -28.01 16.26
N SER A 203 36.69 -27.11 16.95
CA SER A 203 37.16 -26.53 18.22
C SER A 203 36.90 -27.47 19.40
N ASP A 204 35.72 -28.10 19.45
CA ASP A 204 35.32 -28.93 20.59
C ASP A 204 36.08 -30.26 20.68
N THR A 205 36.66 -30.71 19.55
CA THR A 205 37.52 -31.91 19.54
C THR A 205 38.96 -31.64 20.05
N ALA A 206 39.35 -30.39 20.28
CA ALA A 206 40.71 -30.02 20.72
C ALA A 206 40.86 -29.77 22.23
N HIS A 207 39.77 -29.53 22.97
CA HIS A 207 39.82 -29.26 24.41
C HIS A 207 38.73 -30.01 25.19
N GLY A 208 39.09 -31.16 25.78
CA GLY A 208 38.22 -31.95 26.65
C GLY A 208 37.90 -31.27 27.98
N LEU A 209 36.95 -30.34 27.99
CA LEU A 209 36.42 -29.66 29.17
C LEU A 209 34.88 -29.50 29.04
N GLU A 210 34.14 -30.61 29.11
CA GLU A 210 32.67 -30.65 28.98
C GLU A 210 31.88 -30.39 30.28
N ASP A 211 32.52 -30.07 31.41
CA ASP A 211 31.87 -30.24 32.73
C ASP A 211 31.27 -28.96 33.38
N ALA A 212 31.07 -27.86 32.64
CA ALA A 212 30.72 -26.56 33.27
C ALA A 212 29.42 -25.86 32.82
N CYS A 213 28.78 -26.23 31.70
CA CYS A 213 27.72 -25.38 31.14
C CYS A 213 26.28 -25.66 31.65
N GLU A 214 26.03 -26.76 32.37
CA GLU A 214 24.66 -27.14 32.79
C GLU A 214 24.10 -26.38 34.00
N LYS A 215 24.84 -25.48 34.65
CA LYS A 215 24.42 -24.88 35.94
C LYS A 215 23.74 -23.50 35.89
N HIS A 216 23.43 -22.91 34.72
CA HIS A 216 22.89 -21.54 34.66
C HIS A 216 21.49 -21.36 34.02
N GLU A 217 20.78 -22.44 33.67
CA GLU A 217 19.47 -22.33 32.98
C GLU A 217 18.22 -22.36 33.89
N GLN A 218 18.33 -22.18 35.21
CA GLN A 218 17.16 -22.30 36.11
C GLN A 218 16.36 -21.02 36.43
N HIS A 219 16.63 -19.85 35.83
CA HIS A 219 16.08 -18.58 36.34
C HIS A 219 15.15 -17.75 35.45
N PHE A 220 14.53 -18.32 34.41
CA PHE A 220 13.42 -17.68 33.68
C PHE A 220 12.19 -18.59 33.63
N LYS A 221 11.31 -18.48 34.65
CA LYS A 221 9.94 -18.98 34.58
C LYS A 221 8.98 -17.79 34.50
N GLN A 222 8.27 -17.67 33.38
CA GLN A 222 7.05 -16.87 33.29
C GLN A 222 6.02 -17.35 34.33
N PRO A 223 5.19 -16.45 34.90
CA PRO A 223 4.13 -16.83 35.82
C PRO A 223 2.99 -17.49 35.03
N ARG A 224 2.72 -18.76 35.36
CA ARG A 224 1.60 -19.55 34.81
C ARG A 224 0.41 -19.40 35.76
N ALA A 225 -0.72 -18.95 35.21
CA ALA A 225 -2.00 -18.83 35.89
C ALA A 225 -2.51 -20.18 36.43
N ASP A 226 -3.22 -20.09 37.56
CA ASP A 226 -3.75 -21.19 38.36
C ASP A 226 -4.63 -22.16 37.57
N ALA A 227 -4.28 -23.45 37.65
CA ALA A 227 -5.08 -24.56 37.14
C ALA A 227 -5.75 -25.33 38.29
N VAL A 228 -7.06 -25.51 38.15
CA VAL A 228 -7.98 -26.33 38.95
C VAL A 228 -7.56 -27.82 38.96
N PRO A 229 -7.70 -28.56 40.07
CA PRO A 229 -7.22 -29.94 40.16
C PRO A 229 -8.23 -30.95 39.58
N SER A 230 -7.83 -31.67 38.53
CA SER A 230 -8.56 -32.84 38.02
C SER A 230 -8.02 -34.14 38.62
N LYS A 231 -8.97 -34.97 39.09
CA LYS A 231 -8.78 -36.23 39.79
C LYS A 231 -8.20 -37.34 38.91
N LYS A 232 -7.32 -38.15 39.49
CA LYS A 232 -6.87 -39.46 38.99
C LYS A 232 -8.02 -40.49 39.02
N PRO A 233 -8.07 -41.46 38.09
CA PRO A 233 -8.67 -42.75 38.36
C PRO A 233 -7.61 -43.76 38.83
N GLN A 234 -7.99 -44.47 39.88
CA GLN A 234 -7.30 -45.58 40.52
C GLN A 234 -7.35 -46.85 39.66
N HIS A 235 -6.25 -47.59 39.69
CA HIS A 235 -6.19 -49.01 39.34
C HIS A 235 -7.20 -49.84 40.15
N GLN A 236 -7.85 -50.78 39.48
CA GLN A 236 -8.36 -52.01 40.09
C GLN A 236 -7.83 -53.19 39.28
N ALA A 237 -7.04 -54.01 39.98
CA ALA A 237 -6.67 -55.34 39.56
C ALA A 237 -7.61 -56.32 40.27
N GLU A 238 -8.20 -57.25 39.52
CA GLU A 238 -8.63 -58.55 40.03
C GLU A 238 -8.21 -59.61 39.02
N HIS A 239 -7.53 -60.62 39.56
CA HIS A 239 -6.98 -61.81 38.96
C HIS A 239 -7.91 -62.98 39.32
N GLU A 240 -8.02 -63.97 38.42
CA GLU A 240 -8.18 -65.44 38.63
C GLU A 240 -9.04 -66.02 37.49
N GLU A 241 -8.41 -66.70 36.54
CA GLU A 241 -8.04 -68.14 36.52
C GLU A 241 -9.14 -68.99 35.88
N GLU A 242 -8.90 -69.47 34.66
CA GLU A 242 -8.81 -70.90 34.33
C GLU A 242 -8.51 -71.07 32.84
N GLY A 243 -7.57 -71.95 32.50
CA GLY A 243 -7.40 -72.42 31.11
C GLY A 243 -5.96 -72.71 30.72
N LYS A 244 -5.41 -73.80 31.24
CA LYS A 244 -4.21 -74.47 30.70
C LYS A 244 -4.47 -74.94 29.27
N GLU A 245 -3.56 -74.65 28.34
CA GLU A 245 -2.86 -75.62 27.48
C GLU A 245 -2.10 -74.90 26.35
N GLU A 246 -1.02 -75.55 25.91
CA GLU A 246 -0.18 -75.26 24.74
C GLU A 246 1.07 -74.38 24.95
N ASP A 247 2.07 -75.07 25.50
CA ASP A 247 3.49 -74.88 25.29
C ASP A 247 3.87 -74.77 23.79
N ALA A 248 4.95 -74.00 23.54
CA ALA A 248 5.85 -74.05 22.38
C ALA A 248 5.56 -73.17 21.15
N LYS A 249 5.11 -71.91 21.35
CA LYS A 249 5.17 -70.86 20.30
C LYS A 249 5.47 -69.43 20.78
N GLY A 250 5.96 -69.27 22.01
CA GLY A 250 6.11 -67.96 22.67
C GLY A 250 7.40 -67.18 22.35
N ASP A 251 8.45 -67.83 21.84
CA ASP A 251 9.75 -67.15 21.72
C ASP A 251 9.88 -66.29 20.45
N GLU A 252 9.15 -66.59 19.36
CA GLU A 252 9.25 -65.79 18.13
C GLU A 252 8.47 -64.47 18.21
N GLU A 253 7.28 -64.44 18.83
CA GLU A 253 6.50 -63.21 18.99
C GLU A 253 7.14 -62.24 20.00
N GLU A 254 7.78 -62.75 21.06
CA GLU A 254 8.51 -61.90 22.01
C GLU A 254 9.78 -61.29 21.38
N ILE A 255 10.47 -62.03 20.51
CA ILE A 255 11.61 -61.51 19.75
C ILE A 255 11.14 -60.46 18.73
N GLN A 256 10.01 -60.68 18.04
CA GLN A 256 9.47 -59.72 17.07
C GLN A 256 9.00 -58.43 17.74
N HIS A 257 8.36 -58.53 18.92
CA HIS A 257 7.95 -57.37 19.71
C HIS A 257 9.15 -56.60 20.30
N LYS A 258 10.21 -57.30 20.74
CA LYS A 258 11.49 -56.67 21.15
C LYS A 258 12.21 -55.98 19.97
N GLN A 259 12.19 -56.57 18.77
CA GLN A 259 12.77 -55.94 17.58
C GLN A 259 11.99 -54.70 17.14
N GLN A 260 10.66 -54.73 17.21
CA GLN A 260 9.84 -53.58 16.87
C GLN A 260 10.01 -52.44 17.88
N HIS A 261 10.16 -52.77 19.17
CA HIS A 261 10.45 -51.79 20.22
C HIS A 261 11.84 -51.16 20.04
N GLN A 262 12.87 -51.96 19.76
CA GLN A 262 14.22 -51.44 19.48
C GLN A 262 14.27 -50.57 18.23
N ARG A 263 13.52 -50.90 17.16
CA ARG A 263 13.40 -50.01 15.98
C ARG A 263 12.69 -48.70 16.32
N HIS A 264 11.67 -48.74 17.18
CA HIS A 264 10.94 -47.53 17.58
C HIS A 264 11.80 -46.63 18.49
N GLU A 265 12.57 -47.19 19.42
CA GLU A 265 13.53 -46.45 20.23
C GLU A 265 14.66 -45.86 19.39
N HIS A 266 15.24 -46.64 18.46
CA HIS A 266 16.28 -46.15 17.56
C HIS A 266 15.77 -45.05 16.63
N HIS A 267 14.52 -45.14 16.17
CA HIS A 267 13.89 -44.08 15.37
C HIS A 267 13.66 -42.81 16.19
N ARG A 268 13.13 -42.93 17.41
CA ARG A 268 12.97 -41.80 18.33
C ARG A 268 14.30 -41.14 18.69
N GLN A 269 15.35 -41.93 18.91
CA GLN A 269 16.67 -41.40 19.23
C GLN A 269 17.26 -40.66 18.02
N TYR A 270 17.08 -41.18 16.81
CA TYR A 270 17.48 -40.50 15.58
C TYR A 270 16.70 -39.20 15.34
N GLU A 271 15.38 -39.21 15.50
CA GLU A 271 14.54 -38.00 15.41
C GLU A 271 14.94 -36.96 16.46
N HIS A 272 15.23 -37.37 17.69
CA HIS A 272 15.65 -36.46 18.76
C HIS A 272 17.01 -35.84 18.46
N GLN A 273 17.96 -36.62 17.94
CA GLN A 273 19.28 -36.13 17.56
C GLN A 273 19.21 -35.18 16.34
N GLN A 274 18.33 -35.46 15.39
CA GLN A 274 18.08 -34.57 14.25
C GLN A 274 17.36 -33.27 14.71
N HIS A 275 16.41 -33.36 15.64
CA HIS A 275 15.76 -32.18 16.24
C HIS A 275 16.75 -31.30 16.99
N GLN A 276 17.67 -31.88 17.77
CA GLN A 276 18.71 -31.12 18.48
C GLN A 276 19.66 -30.42 17.50
N ARG A 277 20.06 -31.08 16.40
CA ARG A 277 20.89 -30.44 15.36
C ARG A 277 20.14 -29.33 14.63
N CYS A 278 18.87 -29.54 14.31
CA CYS A 278 18.02 -28.50 13.72
C CYS A 278 17.72 -27.35 14.68
N ALA A 279 17.72 -27.57 16.00
CA ALA A 279 17.46 -26.53 17.01
C ALA A 279 18.56 -25.46 17.05
N LEU A 280 19.79 -25.81 16.68
CA LEU A 280 20.97 -24.93 16.74
C LEU A 280 21.24 -24.14 15.45
N ARG A 281 20.51 -24.43 14.37
CA ARG A 281 20.76 -23.79 13.08
C ARG A 281 20.27 -22.33 13.09
N ALA A 282 21.10 -21.43 12.56
CA ALA A 282 20.78 -20.01 12.42
C ALA A 282 19.65 -19.81 11.41
N ALA A 283 18.42 -19.86 11.91
CA ALA A 283 17.19 -19.78 11.14
C ALA A 283 16.24 -18.72 11.74
N PRO A 284 15.56 -17.92 10.91
CA PRO A 284 14.55 -16.97 11.38
C PRO A 284 13.29 -17.68 11.89
N ALA A 285 12.37 -16.93 12.49
CA ALA A 285 11.02 -17.44 12.79
C ALA A 285 10.20 -17.60 11.50
N VAL A 286 10.37 -16.65 10.59
CA VAL A 286 9.66 -16.55 9.32
C VAL A 286 10.62 -16.04 8.25
N PHE A 287 10.46 -16.54 7.03
CA PHE A 287 11.18 -16.01 5.87
C PHE A 287 10.21 -15.56 4.77
N SER A 288 10.70 -14.66 3.93
CA SER A 288 10.05 -14.27 2.69
C SER A 288 11.09 -14.28 1.57
N LEU A 289 10.68 -14.68 0.37
CA LEU A 289 11.56 -14.85 -0.78
C LEU A 289 10.88 -14.32 -2.03
N ARG A 290 11.62 -13.58 -2.84
CA ARG A 290 11.28 -13.34 -4.24
C ARG A 290 12.43 -13.85 -5.09
N THR A 291 12.15 -14.68 -6.08
CA THR A 291 13.20 -15.11 -7.01
C THR A 291 12.64 -15.47 -8.37
N GLU A 292 13.50 -15.44 -9.36
CA GLU A 292 13.26 -16.01 -10.68
C GLU A 292 13.98 -17.35 -10.76
N LEU A 293 13.35 -18.34 -11.39
CA LEU A 293 13.90 -19.66 -11.67
C LEU A 293 14.14 -19.71 -13.18
N PHE A 294 15.38 -19.93 -13.61
CA PHE A 294 15.73 -19.92 -15.03
C PHE A 294 15.92 -21.32 -15.60
N LYS A 295 16.09 -22.34 -14.75
CA LYS A 295 16.40 -23.72 -15.13
C LYS A 295 16.01 -24.70 -14.01
N GLN A 296 15.90 -25.98 -14.32
CA GLN A 296 15.50 -27.01 -13.34
C GLN A 296 16.42 -27.04 -12.12
N GLU A 297 17.73 -26.78 -12.29
CA GLU A 297 18.67 -26.75 -11.18
C GLU A 297 18.31 -25.68 -10.13
N ASP A 298 17.67 -24.58 -10.53
CA ASP A 298 17.23 -23.54 -9.59
C ASP A 298 16.01 -24.01 -8.78
N ALA A 299 15.09 -24.75 -9.40
CA ALA A 299 13.94 -25.36 -8.72
C ALA A 299 14.39 -26.46 -7.74
N ASP A 300 15.36 -27.28 -8.14
CA ASP A 300 15.99 -28.29 -7.28
C ASP A 300 16.75 -27.64 -6.13
N LEU A 301 17.47 -26.54 -6.40
CA LEU A 301 18.18 -25.76 -5.39
C LEU A 301 17.20 -25.13 -4.39
N TRP A 302 16.11 -24.53 -4.87
CA TRP A 302 15.03 -24.03 -4.02
C TRP A 302 14.47 -25.15 -3.13
N HIS A 303 14.12 -26.31 -3.70
CA HIS A 303 13.59 -27.43 -2.93
C HIS A 303 14.59 -27.91 -1.87
N LYS A 304 15.88 -28.01 -2.22
CA LYS A 304 16.96 -28.35 -1.31
C LYS A 304 17.06 -27.34 -0.17
N LEU A 305 17.14 -26.04 -0.46
CA LEU A 305 17.27 -24.98 0.55
C LEU A 305 16.02 -24.90 1.45
N ARG A 306 14.82 -25.07 0.87
CA ARG A 306 13.55 -25.11 1.61
C ARG A 306 13.50 -26.27 2.60
N THR A 307 13.98 -27.45 2.20
CA THR A 307 13.96 -28.68 3.03
C THR A 307 15.15 -28.83 3.96
N THR A 308 16.22 -28.05 3.78
CA THR A 308 17.44 -28.14 4.60
C THR A 308 17.68 -26.86 5.42
N THR A 309 18.00 -25.74 4.76
CA THR A 309 18.31 -24.44 5.40
C THR A 309 17.10 -23.85 6.11
N LEU A 310 15.94 -23.90 5.47
CA LEU A 310 14.68 -23.36 5.99
C LEU A 310 13.78 -24.45 6.59
N ALA A 311 14.35 -25.60 6.95
CA ALA A 311 13.61 -26.70 7.54
C ALA A 311 12.92 -26.26 8.85
N GLY A 312 11.58 -26.39 8.91
CA GLY A 312 10.78 -25.96 10.05
C GLY A 312 10.62 -24.44 10.21
N VAL A 313 11.08 -23.64 9.24
CA VAL A 313 10.79 -22.20 9.18
C VAL A 313 9.57 -22.00 8.29
N ARG A 314 8.58 -21.24 8.78
CA ARG A 314 7.39 -20.89 7.99
C ARG A 314 7.75 -19.83 6.96
N GLY A 315 7.39 -20.05 5.71
CA GLY A 315 7.41 -18.99 4.70
C GLY A 315 6.22 -18.07 4.91
N GLU A 316 6.41 -16.77 4.93
CA GLU A 316 5.28 -15.84 4.93
C GLU A 316 4.88 -15.48 3.51
N TYR A 317 5.84 -15.01 2.72
CA TYR A 317 5.60 -14.58 1.35
C TYR A 317 6.67 -15.16 0.45
N VAL A 318 6.31 -16.07 -0.44
CA VAL A 318 7.23 -16.70 -1.40
C VAL A 318 6.71 -16.46 -2.80
N TYR A 319 7.43 -15.63 -3.55
CA TYR A 319 7.13 -15.29 -4.95
C TYR A 319 8.18 -15.92 -5.87
N LEU A 320 7.77 -16.91 -6.66
CA LEU A 320 8.62 -17.57 -7.65
C LEU A 320 8.17 -17.17 -9.05
N THR A 321 9.11 -16.65 -9.84
CA THR A 321 8.89 -16.43 -11.28
C THR A 321 9.51 -17.58 -12.04
N ALA A 322 8.72 -18.34 -12.79
CA ALA A 322 9.22 -19.33 -13.74
C ALA A 322 9.67 -18.62 -15.04
N GLY A 323 10.94 -18.77 -15.39
CA GLY A 323 11.53 -18.30 -16.64
C GLY A 323 11.25 -19.25 -17.82
N LYS A 324 11.95 -19.07 -18.95
CA LYS A 324 11.74 -19.84 -20.22
C LYS A 324 12.02 -21.35 -20.14
N ALA A 325 12.45 -21.88 -19.00
CA ALA A 325 12.84 -23.28 -18.90
C ALA A 325 11.66 -24.20 -18.58
N ASN A 326 11.75 -25.44 -19.05
CA ASN A 326 10.90 -26.51 -18.59
C ASN A 326 11.37 -26.97 -17.21
N PHE A 327 10.46 -26.96 -16.23
CA PHE A 327 10.69 -27.55 -14.93
C PHE A 327 10.03 -28.93 -14.89
N THR A 328 10.59 -29.89 -14.18
CA THR A 328 9.92 -31.18 -13.96
C THR A 328 8.96 -31.08 -12.79
N LEU A 329 9.36 -30.40 -11.72
CA LEU A 329 8.59 -30.32 -10.49
C LEU A 329 9.00 -29.10 -9.65
N ILE A 330 8.03 -28.29 -9.25
CA ILE A 330 8.18 -27.20 -8.28
C ILE A 330 7.46 -27.59 -6.99
N LYS A 331 8.19 -27.58 -5.87
CA LYS A 331 7.65 -27.92 -4.55
C LYS A 331 7.61 -26.71 -3.63
N ALA A 332 6.50 -26.53 -2.92
CA ALA A 332 6.35 -25.51 -1.90
C ALA A 332 5.60 -26.07 -0.69
N CYS A 333 6.09 -25.80 0.52
CA CYS A 333 5.40 -26.21 1.74
C CYS A 333 5.56 -25.24 2.91
N ASP A 334 4.64 -25.30 3.87
CA ASP A 334 4.53 -24.45 5.07
C ASP A 334 4.70 -22.94 4.77
N ILE A 335 3.91 -22.43 3.83
CA ILE A 335 3.97 -21.03 3.38
C ILE A 335 2.62 -20.34 3.60
N THR A 336 2.58 -19.15 4.17
CA THR A 336 1.33 -18.39 4.30
C THR A 336 0.84 -17.95 2.92
N ILE A 337 1.66 -17.26 2.13
CA ILE A 337 1.31 -16.78 0.78
C ILE A 337 2.37 -17.28 -0.20
N PHE A 338 1.98 -18.20 -1.10
CA PHE A 338 2.83 -18.71 -2.16
C PHE A 338 2.31 -18.21 -3.51
N ILE A 339 3.17 -17.51 -4.25
CA ILE A 339 2.83 -16.94 -5.56
C ILE A 339 3.77 -17.55 -6.59
N LEU A 340 3.19 -18.17 -7.62
CA LEU A 340 3.90 -18.68 -8.78
C LEU A 340 3.50 -17.84 -9.99
N SER A 341 4.47 -17.25 -10.66
CA SER A 341 4.25 -16.43 -11.84
C SER A 341 5.03 -16.99 -13.02
N ASP A 342 4.36 -17.29 -14.12
CA ASP A 342 5.00 -17.70 -15.37
C ASP A 342 5.09 -16.51 -16.33
N ARG A 343 6.27 -16.29 -16.92
CA ARG A 343 6.49 -15.22 -17.89
C ARG A 343 6.41 -15.69 -19.34
N PHE A 344 6.51 -16.99 -19.64
CA PHE A 344 6.81 -17.44 -21.01
C PHE A 344 5.96 -18.64 -21.47
N ASP A 345 5.69 -18.65 -22.78
CA ASP A 345 4.77 -19.58 -23.48
C ASP A 345 5.09 -21.08 -23.43
N TYR A 346 6.17 -21.56 -22.83
CA TYR A 346 6.69 -22.90 -23.16
C TYR A 346 7.05 -23.81 -22.00
N ALA A 347 6.75 -23.44 -20.76
CA ALA A 347 7.15 -24.23 -19.60
C ALA A 347 6.05 -25.21 -19.18
N SER A 348 6.26 -26.52 -19.42
CA SER A 348 5.43 -27.56 -18.78
C SER A 348 6.10 -28.04 -17.50
N TYR A 349 5.43 -27.97 -16.36
CA TYR A 349 5.95 -28.47 -15.08
C TYR A 349 4.86 -28.98 -14.15
N ASP A 350 5.23 -29.90 -13.25
CA ASP A 350 4.37 -30.31 -12.14
C ASP A 350 4.54 -29.35 -10.95
N VAL A 351 3.46 -29.06 -10.24
CA VAL A 351 3.45 -28.19 -9.05
C VAL A 351 2.90 -28.99 -7.87
N ASP A 352 3.66 -29.10 -6.78
CA ASP A 352 3.26 -29.79 -5.54
C ASP A 352 3.33 -28.83 -4.36
N VAL A 353 2.16 -28.35 -3.93
CA VAL A 353 2.01 -27.33 -2.88
C VAL A 353 1.28 -27.93 -1.70
N ARG A 354 1.88 -27.84 -0.51
CA ARG A 354 1.34 -28.44 0.72
C ARG A 354 1.37 -27.46 1.87
N ASP A 355 0.32 -27.41 2.70
CA ASP A 355 0.30 -26.55 3.89
C ASP A 355 0.50 -25.07 3.54
N VAL A 356 -0.30 -24.59 2.60
CA VAL A 356 -0.25 -23.19 2.16
C VAL A 356 -1.56 -22.49 2.43
N ASP A 357 -1.53 -21.36 3.14
CA ASP A 357 -2.79 -20.65 3.45
C ASP A 357 -3.39 -20.03 2.19
N GLN A 358 -2.56 -19.41 1.34
CA GLN A 358 -2.96 -18.81 0.08
C GLN A 358 -1.98 -19.15 -1.04
N PHE A 359 -2.49 -19.80 -2.08
CA PHE A 359 -1.76 -20.10 -3.30
C PHE A 359 -2.28 -19.24 -4.45
N CYS A 360 -1.43 -18.38 -4.99
CA CYS A 360 -1.70 -17.59 -6.19
C CYS A 360 -0.85 -18.11 -7.35
N TRP A 361 -1.46 -18.31 -8.51
CA TRP A 361 -0.75 -18.69 -9.72
C TRP A 361 -1.22 -17.82 -10.89
N SER A 362 -0.29 -17.07 -11.46
CA SER A 362 -0.49 -16.26 -12.65
C SER A 362 0.38 -16.83 -13.77
N ALA A 363 -0.16 -17.04 -14.96
CA ALA A 363 0.68 -17.14 -16.17
C ALA A 363 0.12 -16.24 -17.24
N THR A 364 1.03 -15.78 -18.09
CA THR A 364 0.70 -14.96 -19.23
C THR A 364 0.15 -15.76 -20.41
N THR A 365 0.28 -17.10 -20.42
CA THR A 365 0.22 -17.90 -21.64
C THR A 365 -0.47 -19.24 -21.42
N GLY A 366 -1.24 -19.70 -22.42
CA GLY A 366 -2.17 -20.83 -22.32
C GLY A 366 -1.53 -22.23 -22.42
N HIS A 367 -0.28 -22.41 -22.00
CA HIS A 367 0.38 -23.71 -22.04
C HIS A 367 0.48 -24.35 -20.65
N LEU A 368 0.16 -25.65 -20.58
CA LEU A 368 -0.14 -26.39 -19.36
C LEU A 368 1.07 -26.68 -18.47
N ALA A 369 0.88 -26.50 -17.17
CA ALA A 369 1.45 -27.41 -16.19
C ALA A 369 0.79 -28.80 -16.30
N SER A 370 1.59 -29.86 -16.36
CA SER A 370 1.06 -31.21 -16.55
C SER A 370 0.24 -31.71 -15.36
N ARG A 371 0.60 -31.31 -14.13
CA ARG A 371 -0.11 -31.69 -12.90
C ARG A 371 0.05 -30.63 -11.81
N CYS A 372 -1.06 -30.30 -11.13
CA CYS A 372 -1.04 -29.49 -9.92
C CYS A 372 -1.59 -30.32 -8.74
N ASN A 373 -0.77 -30.57 -7.72
CA ASN A 373 -1.17 -31.24 -6.50
C ASN A 373 -1.21 -30.23 -5.35
N LEU A 374 -2.41 -29.94 -4.86
CA LEU A 374 -2.65 -28.98 -3.78
C LEU A 374 -3.15 -29.73 -2.55
N GLN A 375 -2.38 -29.72 -1.47
CA GLN A 375 -2.76 -30.40 -0.21
C GLN A 375 -2.84 -29.40 0.93
N ARG A 376 -3.99 -29.37 1.61
CA ARG A 376 -4.22 -28.45 2.74
C ARG A 376 -4.00 -26.98 2.36
N VAL A 377 -4.43 -26.61 1.15
CA VAL A 377 -4.46 -25.22 0.70
C VAL A 377 -5.81 -24.61 1.07
N ARG A 378 -5.83 -23.41 1.66
CA ARG A 378 -7.08 -22.78 2.14
C ARG A 378 -7.67 -21.79 1.13
N CYS A 379 -6.83 -21.00 0.49
CA CYS A 379 -7.23 -19.99 -0.49
C CYS A 379 -6.46 -20.20 -1.79
N ILE A 380 -7.16 -20.11 -2.92
CA ILE A 380 -6.57 -20.35 -4.24
C ILE A 380 -6.96 -19.19 -5.17
N ASP A 381 -5.99 -18.70 -5.93
CA ASP A 381 -6.18 -17.66 -6.93
C ASP A 381 -5.42 -18.02 -8.21
N PHE A 382 -6.17 -18.33 -9.27
CA PHE A 382 -5.63 -18.63 -10.58
C PHE A 382 -5.93 -17.48 -11.54
N SER A 383 -4.92 -16.71 -11.92
CA SER A 383 -5.06 -15.63 -12.91
C SER A 383 -4.53 -16.03 -14.29
N ALA A 384 -5.34 -15.78 -15.31
CA ALA A 384 -5.01 -15.94 -16.73
C ALA A 384 -4.58 -17.36 -17.19
N MET A 385 -5.02 -18.40 -16.47
CA MET A 385 -4.46 -19.76 -16.60
C MET A 385 -5.46 -20.91 -16.60
N TRP A 386 -6.64 -20.75 -16.00
CA TRP A 386 -7.41 -21.93 -15.59
C TRP A 386 -7.95 -22.74 -16.77
N ASP A 387 -8.14 -22.13 -17.96
CA ASP A 387 -8.62 -22.82 -19.17
C ASP A 387 -7.75 -24.06 -19.50
N THR A 388 -6.49 -24.02 -19.05
CA THR A 388 -5.49 -25.06 -19.29
C THR A 388 -5.51 -26.17 -18.24
N ILE A 389 -6.22 -26.00 -17.13
CA ILE A 389 -6.28 -27.00 -16.08
C ILE A 389 -7.40 -28.00 -16.40
N ASP A 390 -7.03 -29.13 -17.01
CA ASP A 390 -7.97 -30.16 -17.45
C ASP A 390 -8.79 -30.80 -16.31
N ASP A 391 -8.28 -30.80 -15.09
CA ASP A 391 -8.91 -31.46 -13.96
C ASP A 391 -8.79 -30.62 -12.70
N LEU A 392 -9.90 -30.16 -12.13
CA LEU A 392 -9.93 -29.47 -10.84
C LEU A 392 -10.14 -30.44 -9.67
N SER A 393 -10.18 -31.77 -9.90
CA SER A 393 -10.50 -32.77 -8.88
C SER A 393 -9.62 -32.69 -7.63
N TYR A 394 -8.38 -32.24 -7.76
CA TYR A 394 -7.46 -32.03 -6.63
C TYR A 394 -7.95 -30.95 -5.66
N LEU A 395 -8.87 -30.08 -6.07
CA LEU A 395 -9.52 -29.09 -5.20
C LEU A 395 -10.59 -29.72 -4.29
N ALA A 396 -11.16 -30.86 -4.67
CA ALA A 396 -12.28 -31.47 -3.96
C ALA A 396 -11.92 -32.02 -2.57
N GLU A 397 -10.64 -32.32 -2.32
CA GLU A 397 -10.17 -32.87 -1.04
C GLU A 397 -9.99 -31.79 0.04
N GLY A 398 -9.92 -30.51 -0.35
CA GLY A 398 -9.73 -29.37 0.55
C GLY A 398 -11.04 -28.66 0.88
N ARG A 399 -11.27 -28.34 2.16
CA ARG A 399 -12.26 -27.30 2.52
C ARG A 399 -11.68 -25.94 2.16
N LEU A 400 -11.80 -25.55 0.90
CA LEU A 400 -11.35 -24.26 0.39
C LEU A 400 -12.21 -23.16 1.01
N ALA A 401 -11.56 -22.19 1.65
CA ALA A 401 -12.26 -21.01 2.14
C ALA A 401 -12.55 -20.04 0.98
N ARG A 402 -11.60 -19.89 0.05
CA ARG A 402 -11.71 -18.96 -1.07
C ARG A 402 -11.12 -19.54 -2.34
N VAL A 403 -11.82 -19.35 -3.45
CA VAL A 403 -11.38 -19.72 -4.79
C VAL A 403 -11.57 -18.54 -5.73
N SER A 404 -10.52 -18.14 -6.43
CA SER A 404 -10.51 -17.10 -7.46
C SER A 404 -10.00 -17.70 -8.77
N LEU A 405 -10.79 -17.60 -9.85
CA LEU A 405 -10.48 -18.16 -11.17
C LEU A 405 -10.69 -17.08 -12.24
N SER A 406 -9.65 -16.74 -13.02
CA SER A 406 -9.74 -15.78 -14.13
C SER A 406 -9.30 -16.41 -15.46
N SER A 407 -10.19 -16.35 -16.47
CA SER A 407 -9.99 -16.89 -17.83
C SER A 407 -9.48 -15.82 -18.78
N THR A 408 -8.74 -16.22 -19.80
CA THR A 408 -8.51 -15.39 -20.99
C THR A 408 -9.18 -15.94 -22.25
N PHE A 409 -9.37 -17.27 -22.35
CA PHE A 409 -9.78 -17.92 -23.59
C PHE A 409 -11.27 -18.29 -23.64
N GLY A 410 -12.03 -18.07 -22.56
CA GLY A 410 -13.48 -18.26 -22.53
C GLY A 410 -13.91 -19.71 -22.78
N GLU A 411 -13.01 -20.65 -22.50
CA GLU A 411 -13.32 -22.09 -22.54
C GLU A 411 -14.28 -22.44 -21.41
N THR A 412 -14.77 -23.69 -21.39
CA THR A 412 -15.74 -24.13 -20.38
C THR A 412 -15.12 -25.08 -19.39
N SER A 413 -15.22 -24.78 -18.09
CA SER A 413 -14.74 -25.70 -17.02
C SER A 413 -15.84 -26.28 -16.16
N ASP A 414 -15.48 -27.38 -15.49
CA ASP A 414 -16.27 -28.05 -14.47
C ASP A 414 -15.94 -27.52 -13.08
N LEU A 415 -16.86 -26.78 -12.46
CA LEU A 415 -16.75 -26.24 -11.10
C LEU A 415 -17.16 -27.24 -10.01
N THR A 416 -17.53 -28.47 -10.35
CA THR A 416 -17.93 -29.50 -9.36
C THR A 416 -16.90 -29.68 -8.24
N PRO A 417 -15.58 -29.64 -8.49
CA PRO A 417 -14.58 -29.81 -7.42
C PRO A 417 -14.51 -28.67 -6.41
N VAL A 418 -15.03 -27.49 -6.74
CA VAL A 418 -15.03 -26.33 -5.83
C VAL A 418 -16.37 -26.15 -5.09
N ILE A 419 -17.27 -27.13 -5.20
CA ILE A 419 -18.52 -27.16 -4.41
C ILE A 419 -18.16 -27.15 -2.92
N GLY A 420 -18.69 -26.16 -2.21
CA GLY A 420 -18.46 -25.96 -0.77
C GLY A 420 -17.42 -24.88 -0.45
N ALA A 421 -16.82 -24.23 -1.45
CA ALA A 421 -16.05 -23.01 -1.23
C ALA A 421 -16.94 -21.91 -0.62
N GLU A 422 -16.46 -21.23 0.42
CA GLU A 422 -17.21 -20.14 1.08
C GLU A 422 -17.23 -18.88 0.20
N GLU A 423 -16.08 -18.54 -0.39
CA GLU A 423 -15.91 -17.40 -1.28
C GLU A 423 -15.50 -17.88 -2.68
N LEU A 424 -16.23 -17.42 -3.71
CA LEU A 424 -15.99 -17.78 -5.10
C LEU A 424 -15.91 -16.52 -5.96
N LEU A 425 -14.76 -16.30 -6.60
CA LEU A 425 -14.52 -15.18 -7.51
C LEU A 425 -14.24 -15.75 -8.91
N LEU A 426 -15.02 -15.38 -9.91
CA LEU A 426 -14.88 -15.88 -11.28
C LEU A 426 -14.78 -14.71 -12.25
N ASP A 427 -13.71 -14.63 -13.04
CA ASP A 427 -13.50 -13.60 -14.06
C ASP A 427 -13.39 -14.21 -15.47
N LYS A 428 -14.19 -13.69 -16.40
CA LYS A 428 -14.35 -14.16 -17.79
C LYS A 428 -14.62 -15.68 -17.88
N PHE A 429 -15.22 -16.27 -16.86
CA PHE A 429 -15.32 -17.71 -16.68
C PHE A 429 -16.59 -18.28 -17.30
N LYS A 430 -16.51 -19.36 -18.08
CA LYS A 430 -17.69 -20.10 -18.56
C LYS A 430 -17.74 -21.48 -17.91
N CYS A 431 -18.89 -21.80 -17.30
CA CYS A 431 -19.08 -23.05 -16.57
C CYS A 431 -19.87 -24.05 -17.41
N SER A 432 -19.31 -25.24 -17.69
CA SER A 432 -20.05 -26.34 -18.35
C SER A 432 -20.83 -27.21 -17.34
N ARG A 433 -20.29 -27.38 -16.13
CA ARG A 433 -20.82 -28.20 -15.04
C ARG A 433 -20.43 -27.61 -13.68
N GLY A 434 -21.19 -27.92 -12.62
CA GLY A 434 -20.88 -27.42 -11.28
C GLY A 434 -21.46 -26.03 -10.99
N GLN A 435 -22.55 -25.65 -11.67
CA GLN A 435 -23.33 -24.45 -11.36
C GLN A 435 -23.79 -24.45 -9.88
N GLU A 436 -23.95 -25.62 -9.26
CA GLU A 436 -24.23 -25.77 -7.84
C GLU A 436 -23.18 -25.06 -6.95
N ALA A 437 -21.91 -25.00 -7.37
CA ALA A 437 -20.87 -24.27 -6.65
C ALA A 437 -21.16 -22.76 -6.60
N ILE A 438 -21.57 -22.18 -7.74
CA ILE A 438 -21.95 -20.77 -7.85
C ILE A 438 -23.18 -20.48 -6.98
N ALA A 439 -24.18 -21.37 -6.99
CA ALA A 439 -25.40 -21.21 -6.20
C ALA A 439 -25.18 -21.36 -4.68
N ALA A 440 -24.20 -22.16 -4.27
CA ALA A 440 -23.92 -22.49 -2.88
C ALA A 440 -22.90 -21.56 -2.20
N ALA A 441 -22.11 -20.80 -2.96
CA ALA A 441 -21.13 -19.86 -2.43
C ALA A 441 -21.80 -18.82 -1.51
N LYS A 442 -21.13 -18.44 -0.42
CA LYS A 442 -21.60 -17.44 0.55
C LYS A 442 -21.20 -16.02 0.13
N ILE A 443 -20.02 -15.87 -0.44
CA ILE A 443 -19.54 -14.64 -1.09
C ILE A 443 -19.26 -15.01 -2.54
N LEU A 444 -19.90 -14.30 -3.46
CA LEU A 444 -19.81 -14.59 -4.89
C LEU A 444 -19.45 -13.32 -5.66
N GLU A 445 -18.35 -13.36 -6.40
CA GLU A 445 -17.97 -12.31 -7.34
C GLU A 445 -17.90 -12.88 -8.75
N LEU A 446 -18.63 -12.30 -9.70
CA LEU A 446 -18.63 -12.71 -11.09
C LEU A 446 -18.28 -11.52 -11.98
N ARG A 447 -17.21 -11.63 -12.75
CA ARG A 447 -16.76 -10.63 -13.73
C ARG A 447 -16.82 -11.22 -15.12
N ALA A 448 -17.41 -10.53 -16.09
CA ALA A 448 -17.45 -10.92 -17.50
C ALA A 448 -17.89 -12.37 -17.79
N SER A 449 -18.66 -12.97 -16.87
CA SER A 449 -19.03 -14.39 -16.87
C SER A 449 -20.55 -14.54 -17.15
N PRO A 450 -21.00 -15.58 -17.87
CA PRO A 450 -22.40 -15.91 -17.97
C PRO A 450 -22.93 -16.50 -16.65
N LEU A 451 -24.11 -16.05 -16.24
CA LEU A 451 -24.89 -16.59 -15.13
C LEU A 451 -26.15 -17.25 -15.69
N GLU A 452 -26.30 -18.55 -15.49
CA GLU A 452 -27.47 -19.32 -15.95
C GLU A 452 -28.47 -19.59 -14.82
N ILE A 453 -28.00 -19.56 -13.56
CA ILE A 453 -28.81 -19.84 -12.38
C ILE A 453 -29.59 -18.60 -11.98
N ASN A 454 -30.88 -18.77 -11.74
CA ASN A 454 -31.77 -17.68 -11.34
C ASN A 454 -31.83 -17.44 -9.83
N THR A 455 -31.27 -18.31 -9.00
CA THR A 455 -31.32 -18.21 -7.53
C THR A 455 -29.94 -18.44 -6.93
N LEU A 456 -29.44 -17.49 -6.15
CA LEU A 456 -28.13 -17.56 -5.48
C LEU A 456 -28.32 -17.41 -3.97
N ASN A 457 -27.70 -18.30 -3.19
CA ASN A 457 -27.83 -18.29 -1.73
C ASN A 457 -26.78 -17.42 -1.02
N ALA A 458 -25.95 -16.71 -1.78
CA ALA A 458 -24.89 -15.87 -1.28
C ALA A 458 -25.41 -14.72 -0.40
N THR A 459 -24.64 -14.41 0.65
CA THR A 459 -24.87 -13.26 1.53
C THR A 459 -24.23 -11.97 0.99
N HIS A 460 -23.22 -12.11 0.14
CA HIS A 460 -22.57 -11.02 -0.58
C HIS A 460 -22.47 -11.42 -2.05
N VAL A 461 -22.95 -10.58 -2.96
CA VAL A 461 -22.79 -10.77 -4.40
C VAL A 461 -22.20 -9.53 -5.05
N SER A 462 -21.25 -9.72 -5.96
CA SER A 462 -20.69 -8.67 -6.79
C SER A 462 -20.65 -9.11 -8.25
N PHE A 463 -21.34 -8.38 -9.13
CA PHE A 463 -21.50 -8.71 -10.53
C PHE A 463 -20.94 -7.61 -11.41
N ARG A 464 -19.94 -7.92 -12.24
CA ARG A 464 -19.28 -6.95 -13.11
C ARG A 464 -19.36 -7.38 -14.57
N GLY A 465 -20.10 -6.67 -15.41
CA GLY A 465 -20.11 -6.92 -16.86
C GLY A 465 -20.56 -8.32 -17.28
N LEU A 466 -21.56 -8.91 -16.63
CA LEU A 466 -22.03 -10.27 -16.94
C LEU A 466 -22.48 -10.40 -18.40
N ARG A 467 -22.11 -11.48 -19.08
CA ARG A 467 -22.43 -11.65 -20.52
C ARG A 467 -23.89 -12.06 -20.76
N THR A 468 -24.39 -12.96 -19.91
CA THR A 468 -25.77 -13.44 -19.94
C THR A 468 -26.25 -13.56 -18.51
N VAL A 469 -27.48 -13.12 -18.25
CA VAL A 469 -28.12 -13.19 -16.94
C VAL A 469 -29.56 -13.66 -17.14
N PRO A 470 -30.11 -14.49 -16.25
CA PRO A 470 -31.54 -14.79 -16.26
C PRO A 470 -32.38 -13.50 -16.19
N ASP A 471 -33.57 -13.52 -16.80
CA ASP A 471 -34.46 -12.35 -16.80
C ASP A 471 -34.87 -11.90 -15.39
N VAL A 472 -34.88 -12.83 -14.42
CA VAL A 472 -35.13 -12.56 -13.01
C VAL A 472 -34.07 -13.28 -12.18
N LEU A 473 -33.36 -12.52 -11.35
CA LEU A 473 -32.37 -13.02 -10.41
C LEU A 473 -32.89 -12.93 -8.97
N HIS A 474 -32.82 -14.03 -8.24
CA HIS A 474 -33.30 -14.18 -6.87
C HIS A 474 -32.12 -14.30 -5.89
N LEU A 475 -32.04 -13.37 -4.96
CA LEU A 475 -31.00 -13.29 -3.94
C LEU A 475 -31.62 -13.33 -2.52
N PRO A 476 -32.23 -14.44 -2.09
CA PRO A 476 -33.02 -14.51 -0.86
C PRO A 476 -32.23 -14.27 0.44
N ASN A 477 -30.90 -14.36 0.42
CA ASN A 477 -30.04 -14.20 1.60
C ASN A 477 -29.07 -13.02 1.47
N ALA A 478 -29.08 -12.28 0.37
CA ALA A 478 -28.08 -11.26 0.13
C ALA A 478 -28.27 -10.05 1.04
N THR A 479 -27.19 -9.68 1.72
CA THR A 479 -27.10 -8.49 2.56
C THR A 479 -26.26 -7.40 1.90
N HIS A 480 -25.33 -7.78 1.02
CA HIS A 480 -24.48 -6.89 0.23
C HIS A 480 -24.64 -7.27 -1.25
N ILE A 481 -25.00 -6.30 -2.07
CA ILE A 481 -25.27 -6.50 -3.50
C ILE A 481 -24.55 -5.42 -4.28
N GLU A 482 -23.64 -5.81 -5.16
CA GLU A 482 -22.91 -4.91 -6.04
C GLU A 482 -23.21 -5.26 -7.51
N LEU A 483 -23.72 -4.31 -8.26
CA LEU A 483 -24.04 -4.44 -9.69
C LEU A 483 -23.19 -3.44 -10.47
N LEU A 484 -22.03 -3.88 -10.96
CA LEU A 484 -20.98 -3.05 -11.53
C LEU A 484 -20.86 -3.22 -13.06
N ASN A 485 -20.37 -2.18 -13.75
CA ASN A 485 -20.01 -2.14 -15.17
C ASN A 485 -20.91 -2.97 -16.09
N ASN A 486 -22.17 -2.59 -16.29
CA ASN A 486 -23.14 -3.31 -17.14
C ASN A 486 -23.41 -4.75 -16.66
N SER A 487 -23.90 -4.91 -15.43
CA SER A 487 -24.28 -6.22 -14.89
C SER A 487 -25.31 -6.99 -15.74
N ASN A 488 -26.03 -6.31 -16.65
CA ASN A 488 -27.09 -6.86 -17.50
C ASN A 488 -28.26 -7.52 -16.72
N VAL A 489 -28.34 -7.29 -15.41
CA VAL A 489 -29.44 -7.78 -14.56
C VAL A 489 -30.69 -6.95 -14.84
N LYS A 490 -31.71 -7.57 -15.45
CA LYS A 490 -32.97 -6.89 -15.78
C LYS A 490 -33.91 -6.76 -14.58
N ARG A 491 -34.04 -7.81 -13.79
CA ARG A 491 -34.91 -7.83 -12.60
C ARG A 491 -34.22 -8.56 -11.47
N LEU A 492 -34.25 -7.95 -10.30
CA LEU A 492 -33.62 -8.47 -9.09
C LEU A 492 -34.63 -8.55 -7.96
N THR A 493 -34.62 -9.65 -7.21
CA THR A 493 -35.36 -9.78 -5.94
C THR A 493 -34.37 -10.05 -4.82
N CYS A 494 -34.52 -9.32 -3.72
CA CYS A 494 -33.63 -9.39 -2.55
C CYS A 494 -34.47 -9.44 -1.26
N PRO A 495 -33.85 -9.59 -0.08
CA PRO A 495 -34.56 -9.56 1.20
C PRO A 495 -35.14 -8.16 1.47
N SER A 496 -36.08 -8.07 2.41
CA SER A 496 -36.67 -6.79 2.82
C SER A 496 -35.66 -5.84 3.47
N HIS A 497 -34.62 -6.38 4.11
CA HIS A 497 -33.55 -5.59 4.72
C HIS A 497 -32.20 -5.98 4.12
N ILE A 498 -31.54 -5.00 3.51
CA ILE A 498 -30.19 -5.14 2.99
C ILE A 498 -29.25 -4.20 3.73
N THR A 499 -27.98 -4.56 3.83
CA THR A 499 -26.96 -3.71 4.46
C THR A 499 -26.43 -2.71 3.44
N GLU A 500 -26.07 -3.20 2.25
CA GLU A 500 -25.46 -2.38 1.20
C GLU A 500 -25.97 -2.79 -0.20
N LEU A 501 -26.27 -1.79 -1.01
CA LEU A 501 -26.60 -1.93 -2.43
C LEU A 501 -25.75 -0.95 -3.23
N GLU A 502 -24.87 -1.46 -4.08
CA GLU A 502 -24.08 -0.67 -5.02
C GLU A 502 -24.53 -0.96 -6.45
N ILE A 503 -24.78 0.10 -7.21
CA ILE A 503 -25.16 0.03 -8.62
C ILE A 503 -24.25 0.98 -9.39
N ASP A 504 -23.36 0.42 -10.19
CA ASP A 504 -22.58 1.11 -11.22
C ASP A 504 -22.99 0.55 -12.58
N ASP A 505 -24.04 1.14 -13.15
CA ASP A 505 -24.54 0.74 -14.46
C ASP A 505 -24.18 1.81 -15.49
N ASN A 506 -23.56 1.37 -16.58
CA ASN A 506 -23.22 2.23 -17.72
C ASN A 506 -24.32 2.15 -18.79
N SER A 507 -25.45 1.51 -18.49
CA SER A 507 -26.61 1.52 -19.38
C SER A 507 -27.28 2.91 -19.40
N PRO A 508 -27.77 3.39 -20.57
CA PRO A 508 -28.41 4.70 -20.66
C PRO A 508 -29.79 4.77 -19.98
N SER A 509 -30.34 3.63 -19.57
CA SER A 509 -31.62 3.55 -18.87
C SER A 509 -31.46 3.68 -17.36
N PRO A 510 -32.40 4.33 -16.65
CA PRO A 510 -32.37 4.39 -15.20
C PRO A 510 -32.31 2.99 -14.59
N PRO A 511 -31.44 2.74 -13.58
CA PRO A 511 -31.28 1.43 -13.00
C PRO A 511 -32.60 0.97 -12.36
N LEU A 512 -32.98 -0.26 -12.65
CA LEU A 512 -34.14 -0.89 -12.02
C LEU A 512 -33.78 -1.28 -10.59
N LEU A 513 -34.41 -0.61 -9.63
CA LEU A 513 -34.17 -0.89 -8.21
C LEU A 513 -34.90 -2.14 -7.77
N PRO A 514 -34.26 -3.01 -6.98
CA PRO A 514 -34.96 -4.11 -6.35
C PRO A 514 -35.96 -3.60 -5.30
N ASP A 515 -37.03 -4.37 -5.11
CA ASP A 515 -37.98 -4.14 -4.03
C ASP A 515 -37.36 -4.60 -2.69
N PHE A 516 -37.11 -3.66 -1.79
CA PHE A 516 -36.67 -3.85 -0.41
C PHE A 516 -37.43 -2.87 0.50
N GLU A 517 -37.48 -3.10 1.80
CA GLU A 517 -38.11 -2.19 2.76
C GLU A 517 -37.10 -1.18 3.32
N HIS A 518 -35.88 -1.64 3.65
CA HIS A 518 -34.81 -0.80 4.19
C HIS A 518 -33.42 -1.21 3.69
N ALA A 519 -32.54 -0.24 3.50
CA ALA A 519 -31.11 -0.44 3.25
C ALA A 519 -30.24 0.47 4.14
N GLY A 520 -29.16 -0.06 4.70
CA GLY A 520 -28.20 0.76 5.46
C GLY A 520 -27.46 1.77 4.58
N LEU A 521 -27.05 1.33 3.40
CA LEU A 521 -26.34 2.15 2.41
C LEU A 521 -26.80 1.77 1.00
N VAL A 522 -27.06 2.79 0.18
CA VAL A 522 -27.21 2.63 -1.27
C VAL A 522 -26.21 3.53 -1.98
N ARG A 523 -25.44 2.97 -2.91
CA ARG A 523 -24.49 3.68 -3.74
C ARG A 523 -24.87 3.56 -5.21
N PHE A 524 -24.92 4.70 -5.89
CA PHE A 524 -24.93 4.77 -7.33
C PHE A 524 -23.60 5.37 -7.75
N ALA A 525 -22.79 4.63 -8.49
CA ALA A 525 -21.68 5.19 -9.22
C ALA A 525 -22.05 5.18 -10.71
N SER A 526 -21.53 6.12 -11.48
CA SER A 526 -21.65 6.05 -12.93
C SER A 526 -20.32 6.52 -13.48
N THR A 527 -19.63 5.61 -14.15
CA THR A 527 -18.37 5.89 -14.85
C THR A 527 -18.60 6.21 -16.32
N ALA A 528 -19.84 6.12 -16.81
CA ALA A 528 -20.21 6.45 -18.17
C ALA A 528 -20.04 7.94 -18.47
N ALA A 529 -19.70 8.24 -19.74
CA ALA A 529 -19.59 9.61 -20.24
C ALA A 529 -20.94 10.36 -20.11
N GLU A 530 -22.03 9.67 -20.41
CA GLU A 530 -23.41 10.13 -20.21
C GLU A 530 -23.96 9.53 -18.90
N PRO A 531 -24.14 10.34 -17.86
CA PRO A 531 -24.56 9.83 -16.56
C PRO A 531 -26.03 9.42 -16.57
N VAL A 532 -26.32 8.34 -15.84
CA VAL A 532 -27.69 7.86 -15.66
C VAL A 532 -28.43 8.74 -14.64
N VAL A 533 -29.42 9.51 -15.10
CA VAL A 533 -30.17 10.43 -14.23
C VAL A 533 -31.29 9.69 -13.51
N LEU A 534 -31.28 9.73 -12.17
CA LEU A 534 -32.38 9.21 -11.37
C LEU A 534 -33.54 10.22 -11.31
N PRO A 535 -34.78 9.81 -11.66
CA PRO A 535 -35.93 10.70 -11.57
C PRO A 535 -36.23 11.09 -10.12
N PRO A 536 -36.77 12.30 -9.87
CA PRO A 536 -37.04 12.79 -8.51
C PRO A 536 -37.93 11.86 -7.67
N GLU A 537 -38.89 11.19 -8.30
CA GLU A 537 -39.78 10.23 -7.64
C GLU A 537 -39.03 9.02 -7.09
N GLN A 538 -38.02 8.54 -7.83
CA GLN A 538 -37.17 7.42 -7.43
C GLN A 538 -36.21 7.81 -6.30
N LEU A 539 -35.62 9.02 -6.36
CA LEU A 539 -34.82 9.59 -5.27
C LEU A 539 -35.66 9.75 -3.99
N ALA A 540 -36.89 10.24 -4.10
CA ALA A 540 -37.81 10.37 -2.96
C ALA A 540 -38.20 9.02 -2.37
N ALA A 541 -38.42 7.99 -3.22
CA ALA A 541 -38.72 6.64 -2.78
C ALA A 541 -37.53 5.99 -2.07
N LEU A 542 -36.32 6.14 -2.61
CA LEU A 542 -35.07 5.70 -1.98
C LEU A 542 -34.84 6.41 -0.65
N GLY A 543 -34.97 7.73 -0.59
CA GLY A 543 -34.78 8.51 0.63
C GLY A 543 -35.69 8.10 1.80
N ARG A 544 -36.80 7.39 1.55
CA ARG A 544 -37.65 6.84 2.62
C ARG A 544 -37.22 5.46 3.13
N ARG A 545 -36.31 4.80 2.42
CA ARG A 545 -35.93 3.38 2.61
C ARG A 545 -34.44 3.22 2.93
N VAL A 546 -33.68 4.30 3.08
CA VAL A 546 -32.22 4.24 3.24
C VAL A 546 -31.73 5.14 4.37
N ASP A 547 -30.70 4.71 5.09
CA ASP A 547 -30.01 5.57 6.07
C ASP A 547 -28.98 6.48 5.39
N ARG A 548 -28.28 5.94 4.38
CA ARG A 548 -27.19 6.62 3.65
C ARG A 548 -27.34 6.42 2.15
N LEU A 549 -27.04 7.48 1.39
CA LEU A 549 -27.10 7.48 -0.06
C LEU A 549 -25.83 8.10 -0.65
N ILE A 550 -25.10 7.36 -1.48
CA ILE A 550 -23.97 7.87 -2.26
C ILE A 550 -24.44 7.99 -3.71
N LEU A 551 -24.38 9.19 -4.28
CA LEU A 551 -24.86 9.50 -5.63
C LEU A 551 -23.70 10.02 -6.47
N GLY A 552 -23.20 9.20 -7.38
CA GLY A 552 -22.14 9.53 -8.34
C GLY A 552 -22.72 9.88 -9.70
N HIS A 553 -22.64 11.15 -10.07
CA HIS A 553 -23.08 11.74 -11.34
C HIS A 553 -24.55 11.49 -11.74
N CYS A 554 -25.36 10.80 -10.94
CA CYS A 554 -26.73 10.39 -11.28
C CYS A 554 -27.83 11.42 -10.98
N VAL A 555 -27.45 12.68 -10.72
CA VAL A 555 -28.38 13.77 -10.39
C VAL A 555 -28.13 14.95 -11.32
N GLU A 556 -29.07 15.20 -12.24
CA GLU A 556 -28.99 16.33 -13.17
C GLU A 556 -29.34 17.65 -12.49
N ASP A 557 -30.44 17.66 -11.71
CA ASP A 557 -30.90 18.83 -10.96
C ASP A 557 -30.82 18.54 -9.45
N ILE A 558 -29.93 19.26 -8.76
CA ILE A 558 -29.74 19.16 -7.31
C ILE A 558 -31.03 19.43 -6.53
N ARG A 559 -31.96 20.22 -7.09
CA ARG A 559 -33.26 20.47 -6.44
C ARG A 559 -34.09 19.21 -6.25
N SER A 560 -33.84 18.16 -7.04
CA SER A 560 -34.48 16.85 -6.90
C SER A 560 -34.17 16.19 -5.55
N LEU A 561 -33.04 16.53 -4.93
CA LEU A 561 -32.64 16.02 -3.62
C LEU A 561 -33.47 16.63 -2.47
N ASN A 562 -34.25 17.69 -2.70
CA ASN A 562 -35.19 18.22 -1.71
C ASN A 562 -36.29 17.22 -1.33
N ALA A 563 -36.53 16.21 -2.16
CA ALA A 563 -37.48 15.16 -1.87
C ALA A 563 -36.93 14.11 -0.87
N ILE A 564 -35.63 14.12 -0.60
CA ILE A 564 -34.97 13.23 0.35
C ILE A 564 -35.14 13.78 1.77
N PRO A 565 -35.60 12.97 2.74
CA PRO A 565 -35.69 13.39 4.14
C PRO A 565 -34.34 13.86 4.72
N SER A 566 -34.36 14.88 5.57
CA SER A 566 -33.14 15.51 6.13
C SER A 566 -32.33 14.62 7.09
N HIS A 567 -32.90 13.51 7.56
CA HIS A 567 -32.19 12.54 8.39
C HIS A 567 -31.30 11.59 7.58
N VAL A 568 -31.56 11.44 6.27
CA VAL A 568 -30.73 10.64 5.38
C VAL A 568 -29.43 11.38 5.12
N VAL A 569 -28.31 10.66 5.23
CA VAL A 569 -26.99 11.20 4.91
C VAL A 569 -26.72 10.99 3.43
N VAL A 570 -26.66 12.09 2.67
CA VAL A 570 -26.37 12.05 1.24
C VAL A 570 -24.93 12.49 0.98
N PHE A 571 -24.22 11.69 0.19
CA PHE A 571 -22.92 12.03 -0.40
C PHE A 571 -23.11 12.16 -1.90
N LEU A 572 -22.83 13.33 -2.45
CA LEU A 572 -23.11 13.64 -3.85
C LEU A 572 -21.81 13.94 -4.58
N THR A 573 -21.58 13.25 -5.69
CA THR A 573 -20.62 13.64 -6.72
C THR A 573 -21.39 14.13 -7.94
N THR A 574 -21.19 15.37 -8.36
CA THR A 574 -21.93 15.98 -9.49
C THR A 574 -21.00 16.80 -10.38
N ARG A 575 -21.44 17.07 -11.62
CA ARG A 575 -20.72 17.99 -12.52
C ARG A 575 -21.19 19.45 -12.42
N HIS A 576 -22.42 19.65 -11.95
CA HIS A 576 -23.04 20.98 -11.95
C HIS A 576 -23.79 21.24 -10.64
N VAL A 577 -23.66 22.48 -10.15
CA VAL A 577 -24.41 23.00 -9.01
C VAL A 577 -25.15 24.25 -9.46
N ASN A 578 -26.40 24.09 -9.90
CA ASN A 578 -27.23 25.17 -10.46
C ASN A 578 -28.26 25.75 -9.47
N ALA A 579 -28.31 25.21 -8.25
CA ALA A 579 -29.26 25.59 -7.22
C ALA A 579 -28.68 25.30 -5.82
N PRO A 580 -29.22 25.93 -4.75
CA PRO A 580 -28.80 25.66 -3.39
C PRO A 580 -28.90 24.17 -3.02
N VAL A 581 -27.82 23.64 -2.45
CA VAL A 581 -27.69 22.23 -2.07
C VAL A 581 -28.54 21.93 -0.83
N PRO A 582 -29.40 20.90 -0.85
CA PRO A 582 -30.26 20.58 0.28
C PRO A 582 -29.48 20.12 1.53
N PRO A 583 -29.99 20.38 2.76
CA PRO A 583 -29.29 20.04 4.01
C PRO A 583 -29.04 18.55 4.27
N CYS A 584 -29.69 17.64 3.54
CA CYS A 584 -29.43 16.20 3.62
C CYS A 584 -28.02 15.84 3.07
N VAL A 585 -27.44 16.70 2.22
CA VAL A 585 -26.10 16.50 1.66
C VAL A 585 -25.03 16.85 2.70
N ARG A 586 -24.24 15.85 3.10
CA ARG A 586 -23.16 15.98 4.10
C ARG A 586 -21.78 16.09 3.47
N LEU A 587 -21.55 15.40 2.35
CA LEU A 587 -20.39 15.63 1.48
C LEU A 587 -20.87 15.93 0.07
N LEU A 588 -20.24 16.92 -0.53
CA LEU A 588 -20.40 17.26 -1.94
C LEU A 588 -19.03 17.24 -2.64
N LYS A 589 -18.88 16.41 -3.66
CA LYS A 589 -17.79 16.45 -4.63
C LYS A 589 -18.31 17.05 -5.93
N VAL A 590 -17.67 18.10 -6.44
CA VAL A 590 -18.07 18.77 -7.68
C VAL A 590 -16.92 18.70 -8.69
N HIS A 591 -17.18 18.11 -9.84
CA HIS A 591 -16.30 18.11 -11.00
C HIS A 591 -16.79 19.14 -12.02
N PHE A 592 -16.17 20.29 -12.11
CA PHE A 592 -16.75 21.41 -12.86
C PHE A 592 -15.89 21.87 -14.03
N LYS A 593 -16.59 22.28 -15.09
CA LYS A 593 -16.02 22.90 -16.30
C LYS A 593 -16.35 24.39 -16.43
N CYS A 594 -17.21 24.91 -15.55
CA CYS A 594 -17.70 26.28 -15.60
C CYS A 594 -17.73 26.92 -14.22
N ASP A 595 -17.77 28.26 -14.19
CA ASP A 595 -17.70 29.04 -12.95
C ASP A 595 -18.72 28.57 -11.90
N ILE A 596 -18.27 28.45 -10.66
CA ILE A 596 -19.07 27.98 -9.53
C ILE A 596 -19.41 29.15 -8.61
N HIS A 597 -20.69 29.22 -8.21
CA HIS A 597 -21.15 30.09 -7.13
C HIS A 597 -21.17 29.35 -5.79
N CYS A 598 -20.29 29.74 -4.87
CA CYS A 598 -20.19 29.11 -3.54
C CYS A 598 -21.46 29.29 -2.67
N SER A 599 -22.30 30.28 -2.97
CA SER A 599 -23.56 30.53 -2.27
C SER A 599 -24.52 29.34 -2.29
N PHE A 600 -24.44 28.49 -3.32
CA PHE A 600 -25.25 27.28 -3.41
C PHE A 600 -24.78 26.17 -2.47
N MET A 601 -23.52 26.19 -2.02
CA MET A 601 -22.90 25.11 -1.24
C MET A 601 -22.61 25.52 0.20
N GLN A 602 -23.06 26.71 0.62
CA GLN A 602 -22.75 27.32 1.92
C GLN A 602 -23.21 26.52 3.15
N HIS A 603 -23.98 25.44 3.00
CA HIS A 603 -24.45 24.62 4.11
C HIS A 603 -23.81 23.23 4.17
N VAL A 604 -23.04 22.84 3.14
CA VAL A 604 -22.42 21.51 3.08
C VAL A 604 -21.19 21.49 4.01
N PRO A 605 -21.09 20.58 4.99
CA PRO A 605 -19.99 20.57 5.95
C PRO A 605 -18.66 20.03 5.38
N GLN A 606 -18.73 19.17 4.36
CA GLN A 606 -17.57 18.61 3.67
C GLN A 606 -17.69 18.88 2.16
N LEU A 607 -16.74 19.60 1.59
CA LEU A 607 -16.80 20.06 0.20
C LEU A 607 -15.50 19.77 -0.54
N LEU A 608 -15.60 19.13 -1.70
CA LEU A 608 -14.50 18.81 -2.58
C LEU A 608 -14.81 19.42 -3.96
N LEU A 609 -13.99 20.37 -4.40
CA LEU A 609 -14.15 21.02 -5.70
C LEU A 609 -12.94 20.66 -6.56
N GLU A 610 -13.19 20.06 -7.72
CA GLU A 610 -12.17 19.61 -8.67
C GLU A 610 -12.51 20.17 -10.05
N GLN A 611 -11.59 20.94 -10.65
CA GLN A 611 -11.76 21.36 -12.04
C GLN A 611 -11.44 20.17 -12.94
N ASP A 612 -12.37 19.83 -13.83
CA ASP A 612 -12.18 18.79 -14.83
C ASP A 612 -11.20 19.29 -15.91
N THR A 613 -10.05 18.61 -16.05
CA THR A 613 -8.94 19.01 -16.94
C THR A 613 -8.89 18.21 -18.23
N ASP A 614 -9.87 17.34 -18.51
CA ASP A 614 -9.82 16.41 -19.64
C ASP A 614 -9.94 17.09 -21.03
N ASP A 615 -10.29 18.37 -21.08
CA ASP A 615 -10.35 19.12 -22.32
C ASP A 615 -8.99 19.82 -22.56
N ASP A 616 -8.13 19.20 -23.39
CA ASP A 616 -6.79 19.67 -23.81
C ASP A 616 -6.74 21.07 -24.45
N GLU A 617 -7.90 21.72 -24.63
CA GLU A 617 -7.97 23.08 -25.13
C GLU A 617 -7.73 24.02 -23.95
N GLY A 618 -6.62 24.76 -23.96
CA GLY A 618 -6.15 25.67 -22.91
C GLY A 618 -7.07 26.85 -22.54
N GLU A 619 -8.37 26.61 -22.36
CA GLU A 619 -9.32 27.49 -21.72
C GLU A 619 -8.84 27.78 -20.29
N GLY A 620 -8.89 29.07 -19.93
CA GLY A 620 -8.35 29.54 -18.66
C GLY A 620 -8.99 28.84 -17.45
N ALA A 621 -8.22 28.70 -16.36
CA ALA A 621 -8.68 28.10 -15.13
C ALA A 621 -10.00 28.73 -14.64
N VAL A 622 -10.96 27.85 -14.31
CA VAL A 622 -12.31 28.24 -13.93
C VAL A 622 -12.30 28.88 -12.54
N THR A 623 -13.03 29.98 -12.39
CA THR A 623 -12.98 30.79 -11.16
C THR A 623 -14.05 30.33 -10.17
N VAL A 624 -13.62 30.10 -8.93
CA VAL A 624 -14.51 29.83 -7.79
C VAL A 624 -14.92 31.17 -7.18
N HIS A 625 -16.15 31.62 -7.46
CA HIS A 625 -16.68 32.89 -6.96
C HIS A 625 -17.18 32.77 -5.52
N ASP A 626 -17.07 33.86 -4.76
CA ASP A 626 -17.53 33.96 -3.37
C ASP A 626 -16.87 32.96 -2.41
N LEU A 627 -15.55 32.73 -2.56
CA LEU A 627 -14.76 31.75 -1.79
C LEU A 627 -14.95 31.85 -0.27
N HIS A 628 -15.12 33.08 0.25
CA HIS A 628 -15.36 33.35 1.66
C HIS A 628 -16.56 32.60 2.26
N LEU A 629 -17.57 32.28 1.45
CA LEU A 629 -18.74 31.49 1.86
C LEU A 629 -18.40 30.02 2.16
N LEU A 630 -17.22 29.55 1.75
CA LEU A 630 -16.69 28.23 2.05
C LEU A 630 -15.93 28.17 3.39
N SER A 631 -15.91 29.25 4.17
CA SER A 631 -15.39 29.24 5.55
C SER A 631 -16.26 28.38 6.48
N GLY A 632 -15.70 27.92 7.60
CA GLY A 632 -16.45 27.17 8.64
C GLY A 632 -16.66 25.68 8.37
N ARG A 633 -15.91 25.07 7.44
CA ARG A 633 -16.12 23.68 6.99
C ARG A 633 -15.33 22.69 7.83
N LYS A 634 -15.85 21.47 7.97
CA LYS A 634 -15.06 20.36 8.50
C LYS A 634 -13.97 19.95 7.52
N LEU A 635 -14.33 19.82 6.25
CA LEU A 635 -13.41 19.46 5.17
C LEU A 635 -13.65 20.36 3.96
N LEU A 636 -12.58 20.97 3.45
CA LEU A 636 -12.58 21.73 2.21
C LEU A 636 -11.37 21.29 1.37
N ASP A 637 -11.62 20.60 0.26
CA ASP A 637 -10.59 20.23 -0.71
C ASP A 637 -10.83 20.98 -2.01
N LEU A 638 -9.82 21.73 -2.45
CA LEU A 638 -9.85 22.46 -3.71
C LEU A 638 -8.71 21.93 -4.57
N MET A 639 -9.06 21.44 -5.75
CA MET A 639 -8.13 20.83 -6.70
C MET A 639 -8.28 21.52 -8.05
N THR A 640 -7.14 21.84 -8.68
CA THR A 640 -7.03 22.34 -10.06
C THR A 640 -7.83 23.60 -10.40
N CYS A 641 -8.40 24.31 -9.41
CA CYS A 641 -9.28 25.47 -9.64
C CYS A 641 -8.62 26.83 -9.37
N ARG A 642 -9.19 27.92 -9.91
CA ARG A 642 -8.77 29.29 -9.58
C ARG A 642 -9.54 29.83 -8.38
N VAL A 643 -8.81 30.21 -7.34
CA VAL A 643 -9.34 30.69 -6.06
C VAL A 643 -8.95 32.14 -5.81
N GLU A 644 -9.92 32.99 -5.44
CA GLU A 644 -9.69 34.39 -5.06
C GLU A 644 -10.50 34.72 -3.81
N GLY A 645 -9.81 35.13 -2.73
CA GLY A 645 -10.46 35.54 -1.48
C GLY A 645 -9.84 34.95 -0.23
N ASP A 646 -10.65 34.80 0.82
CA ASP A 646 -10.25 34.32 2.14
C ASP A 646 -11.00 33.04 2.54
N ILE A 647 -10.31 32.13 3.23
CA ILE A 647 -10.87 30.91 3.83
C ILE A 647 -10.55 30.92 5.31
N THR A 648 -11.60 30.84 6.14
CA THR A 648 -11.45 30.93 7.60
C THR A 648 -12.22 29.84 8.35
N ASP A 649 -11.82 29.56 9.58
CA ASP A 649 -12.54 28.72 10.54
C ASP A 649 -12.82 27.28 10.06
N CYS A 650 -11.92 26.69 9.28
CA CYS A 650 -12.05 25.32 8.78
C CYS A 650 -11.27 24.31 9.64
N GLU A 651 -11.75 23.07 9.74
CA GLU A 651 -11.01 22.01 10.43
C GLU A 651 -9.91 21.45 9.52
N HIS A 652 -10.25 21.06 8.30
CA HIS A 652 -9.33 20.54 7.30
C HIS A 652 -9.45 21.30 5.98
N VAL A 653 -8.32 21.82 5.47
CA VAL A 653 -8.24 22.46 4.16
C VAL A 653 -7.12 21.82 3.34
N ARG A 654 -7.42 21.41 2.12
CA ARG A 654 -6.45 20.97 1.11
C ARG A 654 -6.56 21.84 -0.13
N LEU A 655 -5.42 22.35 -0.60
CA LEU A 655 -5.29 23.07 -1.87
C LEU A 655 -4.27 22.32 -2.73
N SER A 656 -4.66 21.81 -3.88
CA SER A 656 -3.77 21.03 -4.75
C SER A 656 -3.81 21.56 -6.18
N SER A 657 -2.67 22.04 -6.69
CA SER A 657 -2.55 22.57 -8.06
C SER A 657 -3.57 23.68 -8.41
N CYS A 658 -4.02 24.45 -7.41
CA CYS A 658 -4.91 25.59 -7.62
C CYS A 658 -4.14 26.79 -8.23
N GLN A 659 -4.89 27.77 -8.73
CA GLN A 659 -4.38 29.07 -9.20
C GLN A 659 -5.03 30.23 -8.43
N GLY A 660 -4.52 31.46 -8.58
CA GLY A 660 -5.15 32.66 -8.03
C GLY A 660 -4.49 33.19 -6.76
N SER A 661 -5.24 33.81 -5.85
CA SER A 661 -4.73 34.42 -4.62
C SER A 661 -5.65 34.17 -3.43
N VAL A 662 -5.14 33.49 -2.40
CA VAL A 662 -5.93 33.11 -1.22
C VAL A 662 -5.27 33.55 0.09
N ALA A 663 -6.08 33.96 1.06
CA ALA A 663 -5.69 34.18 2.45
C ALA A 663 -6.38 33.14 3.35
N MET A 664 -5.65 32.58 4.32
CA MET A 664 -6.15 31.49 5.15
C MET A 664 -5.92 31.77 6.64
N ALA A 665 -6.97 31.60 7.45
CA ALA A 665 -6.88 31.80 8.90
C ALA A 665 -7.71 30.79 9.71
N SER A 666 -7.30 30.52 10.97
CA SER A 666 -8.04 29.68 11.92
C SER A 666 -8.29 28.26 11.40
N ILE A 667 -7.25 27.55 10.95
CA ILE A 667 -7.38 26.20 10.36
C ILE A 667 -6.72 25.13 11.26
N THR A 668 -7.41 24.02 11.53
CA THR A 668 -6.81 22.94 12.35
C THR A 668 -5.73 22.17 11.57
N SER A 669 -5.99 21.81 10.32
CA SER A 669 -5.06 21.10 9.45
C SER A 669 -5.12 21.66 8.03
N LEU A 670 -4.01 22.25 7.59
CA LEU A 670 -3.85 22.85 6.27
C LEU A 670 -2.82 22.05 5.46
N HIS A 671 -3.19 21.61 4.26
CA HIS A 671 -2.31 20.97 3.30
C HIS A 671 -2.32 21.77 1.99
N ILE A 672 -1.15 22.21 1.55
CA ILE A 672 -0.99 22.96 0.31
C ILE A 672 0.03 22.25 -0.55
N GLU A 673 -0.34 22.00 -1.80
CA GLU A 673 0.48 21.33 -2.80
C GLU A 673 0.66 22.22 -4.02
N ARG A 674 1.93 22.40 -4.44
CA ARG A 674 2.31 23.14 -5.65
C ARG A 674 1.78 24.58 -5.68
N ALA A 675 2.06 25.34 -4.62
CA ALA A 675 1.66 26.73 -4.46
C ALA A 675 2.87 27.68 -4.37
N THR A 676 2.65 28.97 -4.65
CA THR A 676 3.57 30.05 -4.29
C THR A 676 3.10 30.67 -2.98
N VAL A 677 3.95 30.69 -1.96
CA VAL A 677 3.67 31.34 -0.67
C VAL A 677 4.41 32.67 -0.64
N ALA A 678 3.67 33.76 -0.80
CA ALA A 678 4.21 35.10 -0.88
C ALA A 678 3.35 36.07 -0.10
N GLY A 679 3.92 36.78 0.88
CA GLY A 679 3.20 37.85 1.55
C GLY A 679 2.66 38.87 0.54
N LEU A 680 1.56 39.53 0.90
CA LEU A 680 1.11 40.75 0.24
C LEU A 680 2.20 41.81 0.35
N THR A 681 3.19 41.72 -0.52
CA THR A 681 4.10 42.82 -0.81
C THR A 681 3.20 43.87 -1.44
N THR A 682 2.69 44.77 -0.58
CA THR A 682 1.92 45.95 -0.97
C THR A 682 2.49 46.46 -2.27
N ALA A 683 1.68 46.56 -3.34
CA ALA A 683 2.13 46.85 -4.70
C ALA A 683 3.11 48.05 -4.81
N LEU A 684 3.08 48.94 -3.81
CA LEU A 684 4.07 49.99 -3.54
C LEU A 684 5.54 49.50 -3.50
N HIS A 685 5.84 48.34 -2.92
CA HIS A 685 7.21 47.82 -2.85
C HIS A 685 7.68 47.22 -4.17
N ARG A 686 6.76 46.63 -4.96
CA ARG A 686 7.06 46.09 -6.29
C ARG A 686 7.39 47.20 -7.29
N GLN A 687 6.65 48.32 -7.25
CA GLN A 687 6.98 49.52 -8.04
C GLN A 687 8.33 50.15 -7.64
N SER A 688 8.71 50.08 -6.36
CA SER A 688 10.02 50.59 -5.92
C SER A 688 11.18 49.71 -6.41
N ARG A 689 11.04 48.38 -6.40
CA ARG A 689 12.06 47.44 -6.87
C ARG A 689 12.20 47.43 -8.40
N GLU A 690 11.10 47.46 -9.15
CA GLU A 690 11.12 47.62 -10.61
C GLU A 690 11.61 49.00 -11.06
N GLY A 691 11.43 50.03 -10.23
CA GLY A 691 12.01 51.36 -10.42
C GLY A 691 13.52 51.43 -10.19
N GLU A 692 14.07 50.63 -9.27
CA GLU A 692 15.51 50.54 -9.01
C GLU A 692 16.26 49.68 -10.04
N THR A 693 15.68 48.57 -10.51
CA THR A 693 16.28 47.76 -11.58
C THR A 693 16.32 48.51 -12.91
N ASN A 694 15.28 49.28 -13.24
CA ASN A 694 15.29 50.17 -14.41
C ASN A 694 16.24 51.38 -14.28
N ARG A 695 16.53 51.84 -13.06
CA ARG A 695 17.53 52.90 -12.84
C ARG A 695 18.96 52.39 -12.95
N LEU A 696 19.24 51.16 -12.50
CA LEU A 696 20.55 50.53 -12.64
C LEU A 696 20.86 50.13 -14.09
N ALA A 697 19.84 49.69 -14.87
CA ALA A 697 20.00 49.42 -16.30
C ALA A 697 20.27 50.69 -17.14
N LYS A 698 19.80 51.87 -16.71
CA LYS A 698 20.01 53.14 -17.42
C LYS A 698 21.30 53.88 -17.04
N SER A 699 21.97 53.52 -15.95
CA SER A 699 23.24 54.15 -15.54
C SER A 699 24.51 53.51 -16.14
N GLY A 700 24.39 52.41 -16.89
CA GLY A 700 25.52 51.60 -17.35
C GLY A 700 26.04 51.85 -18.78
N ALA A 701 25.57 52.87 -19.51
CA ALA A 701 25.96 53.04 -20.92
C ALA A 701 26.38 54.48 -21.26
N ARG A 702 27.67 54.80 -21.06
CA ARG A 702 28.34 55.92 -21.75
C ARG A 702 29.80 55.59 -22.09
N ARG A 703 30.13 55.79 -23.38
CA ARG A 703 31.42 55.72 -24.12
C ARG A 703 31.82 54.29 -24.57
N ASN A 704 32.31 54.04 -25.79
CA ASN A 704 32.75 54.89 -26.91
C ASN A 704 32.93 54.01 -28.18
N GLY A 705 32.71 54.58 -29.37
CA GLY A 705 33.16 54.09 -30.69
C GLY A 705 32.20 53.08 -31.34
N GLY A 706 31.77 53.19 -32.60
CA GLY A 706 32.27 53.93 -33.76
C GLY A 706 32.35 52.93 -34.93
N GLY A 707 31.68 53.21 -36.05
CA GLY A 707 31.73 52.39 -37.27
C GLY A 707 30.36 52.19 -37.93
N ASP A 708 29.95 53.19 -38.71
CA ASP A 708 29.62 53.16 -40.14
C ASP A 708 29.16 51.86 -40.85
N ASP A 709 28.28 52.08 -41.84
CA ASP A 709 27.87 51.26 -42.99
C ASP A 709 26.89 50.11 -42.66
N ASP A 710 25.83 49.79 -43.40
CA ASP A 710 25.31 50.22 -44.71
C ASP A 710 23.88 49.62 -44.84
N ASP A 711 23.06 50.21 -45.72
CA ASP A 711 21.90 49.64 -46.45
C ASP A 711 20.75 48.98 -45.64
N GLY A 712 19.48 49.33 -45.81
CA GLY A 712 18.80 49.97 -46.93
C GLY A 712 17.38 49.39 -46.98
N ASP A 713 16.42 50.26 -47.31
CA ASP A 713 15.11 50.01 -47.94
C ASP A 713 14.16 48.95 -47.33
N GLY A 714 12.86 49.15 -47.19
CA GLY A 714 11.92 50.12 -47.71
C GLY A 714 10.56 49.71 -47.09
N ASP A 715 9.73 50.67 -46.70
CA ASP A 715 8.71 51.28 -47.55
C ASP A 715 7.33 50.64 -47.30
N ASP A 716 6.56 51.38 -46.51
CA ASP A 716 5.18 51.80 -46.70
C ASP A 716 4.05 50.82 -47.12
N GLY A 717 2.96 50.98 -46.35
CA GLY A 717 1.58 50.93 -46.85
C GLY A 717 0.88 49.59 -46.58
N GLY A 718 -0.26 49.50 -45.91
CA GLY A 718 -1.32 50.49 -45.74
C GLY A 718 -2.63 49.93 -46.32
N CYS A 719 -3.69 49.97 -45.50
CA CYS A 719 -5.11 49.78 -45.86
C CYS A 719 -5.51 48.33 -46.25
N GLY A 720 -6.67 47.79 -45.89
CA GLY A 720 -7.93 48.33 -45.40
C GLY A 720 -9.10 47.53 -46.02
N GLY A 721 -10.20 47.39 -45.28
CA GLY A 721 -11.48 46.84 -45.77
C GLY A 721 -11.55 45.31 -45.72
N GLY A 722 -12.55 44.67 -45.10
CA GLY A 722 -13.96 45.02 -45.04
C GLY A 722 -14.71 44.19 -46.08
N GLY A 723 -15.61 43.32 -45.65
CA GLY A 723 -16.45 42.57 -46.58
C GLY A 723 -17.02 41.28 -46.02
N ASP A 724 -18.23 41.39 -45.49
CA ASP A 724 -19.17 40.30 -45.25
C ASP A 724 -19.33 39.35 -46.46
N CYS A 725 -19.74 38.11 -46.18
CA CYS A 725 -20.94 37.43 -46.72
C CYS A 725 -20.71 35.94 -47.01
N ARG A 726 -21.43 35.11 -46.24
CA ARG A 726 -22.42 34.10 -46.67
C ARG A 726 -22.11 33.15 -47.85
N GLY A 727 -22.47 31.89 -47.58
CA GLY A 727 -22.98 30.91 -48.56
C GLY A 727 -21.87 30.11 -49.22
N ASP A 728 -22.02 28.83 -49.54
CA ASP A 728 -23.16 27.93 -49.51
C ASP A 728 -22.60 26.51 -49.55
N ASP A 729 -23.46 25.57 -49.18
CA ASP A 729 -23.43 24.16 -49.47
C ASP A 729 -22.70 23.76 -50.77
N CYS A 730 -21.93 22.67 -50.72
CA CYS A 730 -21.86 21.72 -51.83
C CYS A 730 -21.58 20.31 -51.33
N ARG A 731 -22.62 19.48 -51.43
CA ARG A 731 -22.55 18.03 -51.56
C ARG A 731 -21.57 17.66 -52.68
N GLY A 732 -20.82 16.58 -52.47
CA GLY A 732 -19.93 15.99 -53.48
C GLY A 732 -19.76 14.50 -53.27
N ASP A 733 -20.83 13.77 -53.57
CA ASP A 733 -20.85 12.33 -53.85
C ASP A 733 -19.92 12.01 -55.04
N GLY A 734 -19.18 10.91 -55.00
CA GLY A 734 -18.23 10.57 -56.07
C GLY A 734 -17.26 9.45 -55.70
N GLY A 735 -17.71 8.21 -55.87
CA GLY A 735 -16.94 7.00 -55.56
C GLY A 735 -15.95 6.52 -56.63
N ALA A 736 -15.78 5.20 -56.58
CA ALA A 736 -15.08 4.28 -57.49
C ALA A 736 -13.60 3.98 -57.17
N ASP A 737 -13.43 2.83 -56.50
CA ASP A 737 -12.67 1.66 -56.95
C ASP A 737 -11.43 1.89 -57.81
N LYS A 738 -10.29 1.40 -57.30
CA LYS A 738 -9.35 0.60 -58.08
C LYS A 738 -8.45 -0.25 -57.19
N ASP A 739 -8.67 -1.55 -57.30
CA ASP A 739 -7.71 -2.61 -57.04
C ASP A 739 -6.37 -2.35 -57.76
N SER A 740 -5.27 -2.47 -57.04
CA SER A 740 -4.06 -3.09 -57.58
C SER A 740 -3.22 -3.67 -56.45
N GLY A 741 -3.38 -4.99 -56.26
CA GLY A 741 -2.46 -5.81 -55.51
C GLY A 741 -1.10 -5.96 -56.21
N LYS A 742 -0.04 -6.01 -55.39
CA LYS A 742 1.21 -6.78 -55.50
C LYS A 742 2.40 -5.96 -54.98
N SER A 743 2.88 -6.33 -53.80
CA SER A 743 4.30 -6.18 -53.45
C SER A 743 4.70 -7.38 -52.60
N ALA A 744 5.67 -8.13 -53.10
CA ALA A 744 6.35 -9.22 -52.42
C ALA A 744 7.85 -8.95 -52.49
N SER A 745 8.53 -9.20 -51.36
CA SER A 745 9.99 -9.20 -51.15
C SER A 745 10.65 -7.82 -51.29
N THR A 746 11.52 -7.36 -50.39
CA THR A 746 12.63 -8.06 -49.74
C THR A 746 12.96 -7.40 -48.40
N THR A 747 13.14 -8.22 -47.37
CA THR A 747 13.76 -7.89 -46.09
C THR A 747 15.24 -7.60 -46.27
N ALA A 748 15.63 -6.34 -46.16
CA ALA A 748 16.98 -5.94 -45.76
C ALA A 748 16.87 -5.45 -44.31
N VAL A 749 17.69 -6.07 -43.48
CA VAL A 749 17.91 -5.73 -42.07
C VAL A 749 18.93 -4.60 -42.12
N ASP A 750 18.52 -3.38 -41.80
CA ASP A 750 19.42 -2.28 -41.52
C ASP A 750 19.23 -1.92 -40.05
N ASP A 751 20.36 -1.98 -39.36
CA ASP A 751 20.61 -1.64 -37.97
C ASP A 751 20.44 -0.13 -37.76
N ASP A 752 19.49 0.27 -36.92
CA ASP A 752 19.46 1.61 -36.30
C ASP A 752 19.21 1.42 -34.79
N ASP A 753 20.25 0.92 -34.12
CA ASP A 753 20.44 1.03 -32.67
C ASP A 753 21.20 2.34 -32.38
N ASN A 754 20.76 3.03 -31.31
CA ASN A 754 21.33 4.21 -30.64
C ASN A 754 20.72 5.56 -31.07
N ASP A 755 19.84 6.11 -30.22
CA ASP A 755 19.87 7.52 -29.73
C ASP A 755 18.63 7.82 -28.86
N ASP A 756 18.41 7.08 -27.75
CA ASP A 756 17.23 7.25 -26.86
C ASP A 756 17.58 7.69 -25.41
N ASP A 757 18.77 8.27 -25.16
CA ASP A 757 19.31 8.42 -23.79
C ASP A 757 19.44 9.86 -23.21
N ASP A 758 18.85 10.94 -23.77
CA ASP A 758 19.11 12.31 -23.28
C ASP A 758 17.90 13.25 -23.01
N ASP A 759 16.66 12.75 -22.84
CA ASP A 759 15.47 13.62 -22.62
C ASP A 759 15.13 13.94 -21.14
N ASP A 760 16.01 13.63 -20.17
CA ASP A 760 15.77 13.93 -18.73
C ASP A 760 15.81 15.45 -18.39
N ASP A 761 16.25 16.33 -19.31
CA ASP A 761 16.28 17.78 -19.09
C ASP A 761 14.93 18.49 -19.33
N ASP A 762 13.98 17.83 -20.04
CA ASP A 762 12.68 18.45 -20.36
C ASP A 762 11.76 18.58 -19.14
N ASP A 763 11.92 17.69 -18.15
CA ASP A 763 11.14 17.74 -16.90
C ASP A 763 11.34 19.06 -16.15
N ARG A 764 12.54 19.65 -16.17
CA ARG A 764 12.84 20.90 -15.45
C ARG A 764 12.08 22.09 -15.99
N SER A 765 11.90 22.16 -17.32
CA SER A 765 11.18 23.26 -17.96
C SER A 765 9.68 23.19 -17.68
N ALA A 766 9.13 21.97 -17.63
CA ALA A 766 7.73 21.71 -17.28
C ALA A 766 7.42 22.17 -15.84
N TRP A 767 8.31 21.89 -14.88
CA TRP A 767 8.18 22.37 -13.50
C TRP A 767 8.15 23.90 -13.40
N GLN A 768 9.02 24.62 -14.10
CA GLN A 768 9.05 26.10 -14.06
C GLN A 768 7.79 26.74 -14.69
N GLN A 769 7.29 26.17 -15.78
CA GLN A 769 6.03 26.62 -16.38
C GLN A 769 4.84 26.37 -15.43
N GLN A 770 4.87 25.25 -14.69
CA GLN A 770 3.84 24.92 -13.71
C GLN A 770 3.84 25.88 -12.51
N VAL A 771 5.01 26.31 -12.02
CA VAL A 771 5.10 27.28 -10.89
C VAL A 771 4.45 28.62 -11.24
N SER A 772 4.54 29.08 -12.49
CA SER A 772 3.92 30.34 -12.94
C SER A 772 2.39 30.32 -12.89
N ARG A 773 1.79 29.13 -12.82
CA ARG A 773 0.34 28.93 -12.71
C ARG A 773 -0.12 28.57 -11.30
N SER A 774 0.78 28.53 -10.32
CA SER A 774 0.45 28.13 -8.95
C SER A 774 -0.35 29.19 -8.18
N VAL A 775 -1.14 28.76 -7.20
CA VAL A 775 -1.90 29.63 -6.30
C VAL A 775 -0.95 30.45 -5.43
N ASN A 776 -1.19 31.75 -5.33
CA ASN A 776 -0.50 32.65 -4.42
C ASN A 776 -1.18 32.65 -3.05
N VAL A 777 -0.50 32.10 -2.06
CA VAL A 777 -0.97 32.11 -0.67
C VAL A 777 -0.42 33.35 0.03
N SER A 778 -1.30 34.34 0.16
CA SER A 778 -0.96 35.68 0.65
C SER A 778 -0.80 35.78 2.17
N LEU A 779 -1.47 34.88 2.90
CA LEU A 779 -1.49 34.84 4.36
C LEU A 779 -1.87 33.43 4.84
N ILE A 780 -1.12 32.90 5.81
CA ILE A 780 -1.46 31.71 6.59
C ILE A 780 -1.40 32.11 8.06
N LYS A 781 -2.52 32.06 8.77
CA LYS A 781 -2.60 32.54 10.15
C LYS A 781 -3.36 31.59 11.07
N ASP A 782 -2.91 31.44 12.32
CA ASP A 782 -3.63 30.70 13.35
C ASP A 782 -3.92 29.23 12.91
N VAL A 783 -2.88 28.53 12.45
CA VAL A 783 -3.00 27.15 11.93
C VAL A 783 -2.33 26.14 12.86
N ARG A 784 -3.03 25.07 13.25
CA ARG A 784 -2.45 24.09 14.16
C ARG A 784 -1.41 23.19 13.47
N HIS A 785 -1.75 22.65 12.31
CA HIS A 785 -0.85 21.84 11.49
C HIS A 785 -0.86 22.35 10.05
N CYS A 786 0.29 22.77 9.54
CA CYS A 786 0.45 23.22 8.17
C CYS A 786 1.47 22.33 7.45
N ARG A 787 1.08 21.74 6.33
CA ARG A 787 1.96 20.98 5.44
C ARG A 787 2.01 21.69 4.09
N LEU A 788 3.21 22.05 3.67
CA LEU A 788 3.51 22.57 2.35
C LEU A 788 4.28 21.48 1.59
N PHE A 789 3.81 21.11 0.40
CA PHE A 789 4.43 20.11 -0.46
C PHE A 789 4.68 20.70 -1.85
N GLY A 790 5.91 20.62 -2.37
CA GLY A 790 6.19 21.16 -3.71
C GLY A 790 5.98 22.68 -3.83
N CYS A 791 6.08 23.44 -2.73
CA CYS A 791 5.71 24.86 -2.70
C CYS A 791 6.94 25.78 -2.84
N ALA A 792 6.77 26.92 -3.53
CA ALA A 792 7.76 27.97 -3.62
C ALA A 792 7.47 29.06 -2.57
N ILE A 793 8.34 29.21 -1.57
CA ILE A 793 8.14 30.15 -0.45
C ILE A 793 9.08 31.35 -0.64
N SER A 794 8.48 32.49 -0.96
CA SER A 794 9.23 33.74 -1.16
C SER A 794 9.40 34.55 0.13
N ASP A 795 8.46 34.42 1.07
CA ASP A 795 8.50 35.15 2.34
C ASP A 795 7.73 34.39 3.43
N PHE A 796 8.42 34.01 4.51
CA PHE A 796 7.80 33.36 5.66
C PHE A 796 6.96 34.30 6.54
N ALA A 797 7.06 35.62 6.38
CA ALA A 797 6.31 36.58 7.19
C ALA A 797 4.78 36.45 7.00
N CYS A 798 4.34 35.88 5.87
CA CYS A 798 2.93 35.59 5.63
C CYS A 798 2.41 34.40 6.46
N ILE A 799 3.30 33.59 7.04
CA ILE A 799 2.95 32.44 7.88
C ILE A 799 3.05 32.89 9.34
N SER A 800 1.95 32.92 10.09
CA SER A 800 1.96 33.42 11.46
C SER A 800 1.10 32.56 12.39
N ASN A 801 1.55 32.41 13.64
CA ASN A 801 0.89 31.58 14.65
C ASN A 801 0.57 30.15 14.16
N VAL A 802 1.57 29.51 13.54
CA VAL A 802 1.46 28.10 13.12
C VAL A 802 2.12 27.21 14.17
N GLN A 803 1.38 26.26 14.75
CA GLN A 803 1.92 25.41 15.82
C GLN A 803 2.93 24.37 15.29
N ARG A 804 2.64 23.77 14.13
CA ARG A 804 3.54 22.84 13.45
C ARG A 804 3.55 23.09 11.95
N LEU A 805 4.72 23.41 11.41
CA LEU A 805 4.96 23.57 9.97
C LEU A 805 5.82 22.41 9.45
N LEU A 806 5.36 21.75 8.39
CA LEU A 806 6.09 20.70 7.68
C LEU A 806 6.29 21.15 6.23
N LEU A 807 7.54 21.32 5.83
CA LEU A 807 7.97 21.64 4.47
C LEU A 807 8.54 20.37 3.85
N VAL A 808 7.94 19.92 2.75
CA VAL A 808 8.39 18.73 2.02
C VAL A 808 8.59 19.13 0.57
N ASP A 809 9.76 18.91 0.01
CA ASP A 809 10.06 19.23 -1.39
C ASP A 809 9.72 20.70 -1.74
N CYS A 810 10.01 21.64 -0.82
CA CYS A 810 9.72 23.06 -1.01
C CYS A 810 10.97 23.82 -1.44
N THR A 811 10.79 24.94 -2.17
CA THR A 811 11.86 25.85 -2.56
C THR A 811 11.79 27.17 -1.79
N PHE A 812 12.92 27.63 -1.26
CA PHE A 812 13.04 28.97 -0.64
C PHE A 812 14.50 29.40 -0.46
N ASP A 813 14.76 30.72 -0.54
CA ASP A 813 16.08 31.31 -0.27
C ASP A 813 16.12 32.17 1.00
N CYS A 814 14.98 32.80 1.34
CA CYS A 814 14.91 33.76 2.43
C CYS A 814 14.48 33.08 3.73
N VAL A 815 15.43 32.86 4.63
CA VAL A 815 15.14 32.39 6.00
C VAL A 815 15.02 33.53 7.01
N ASP A 816 15.32 34.77 6.60
CA ASP A 816 15.39 35.93 7.50
C ASP A 816 14.03 36.28 8.13
N SER A 817 12.93 35.99 7.43
CA SER A 817 11.56 36.26 7.90
C SER A 817 10.90 35.09 8.64
N LEU A 818 11.67 34.08 9.06
CA LEU A 818 11.14 32.93 9.82
C LEU A 818 10.42 33.38 11.11
N PRO A 819 9.12 33.07 11.26
CA PRO A 819 8.38 33.27 12.50
C PRO A 819 8.84 32.28 13.59
N PRO A 820 8.49 32.56 14.86
CA PRO A 820 8.66 31.58 15.93
C PRO A 820 7.67 30.42 15.76
N PHE A 821 8.14 29.34 15.12
CA PHE A 821 7.41 28.08 15.03
C PHE A 821 7.72 27.20 16.26
N PRO A 822 6.71 26.68 16.98
CA PRO A 822 6.94 25.67 18.01
C PRO A 822 7.52 24.36 17.45
N ALA A 823 7.15 24.00 16.22
CA ALA A 823 7.74 22.88 15.50
C ALA A 823 7.86 23.18 14.00
N LEU A 824 9.06 23.00 13.43
CA LEU A 824 9.36 23.13 12.01
C LEU A 824 10.09 21.87 11.53
N VAL A 825 9.59 21.24 10.47
CA VAL A 825 10.20 20.06 9.85
C VAL A 825 10.47 20.36 8.38
N LEU A 826 11.68 20.05 7.92
CA LEU A 826 12.13 20.16 6.53
C LEU A 826 12.50 18.77 6.04
N GLU A 827 11.95 18.37 4.91
CA GLU A 827 12.27 17.12 4.20
C GLU A 827 12.45 17.47 2.71
N ASP A 828 13.59 17.09 2.13
CA ASP A 828 13.87 17.23 0.68
C ASP A 828 13.71 18.67 0.13
N CYS A 829 13.92 19.72 0.93
CA CYS A 829 13.73 21.11 0.50
C CYS A 829 14.96 21.68 -0.24
N TRP A 830 14.75 22.63 -1.16
CA TRP A 830 15.78 23.22 -2.04
C TRP A 830 15.80 24.76 -1.98
N THR A 831 16.84 25.37 -2.53
CA THR A 831 16.80 26.80 -2.87
C THR A 831 15.92 27.07 -4.08
N ASN A 832 15.49 28.33 -4.27
CA ASN A 832 14.72 28.69 -5.47
C ASN A 832 15.55 28.53 -6.75
N SER A 833 16.88 28.67 -6.64
CA SER A 833 17.81 28.40 -7.76
C SER A 833 17.97 26.91 -8.06
N LEU A 834 17.48 26.02 -7.19
CA LEU A 834 17.72 24.57 -7.23
C LEU A 834 19.21 24.18 -7.21
N GLU A 835 20.11 25.12 -6.88
CA GLU A 835 21.55 24.88 -6.88
C GLU A 835 21.96 23.98 -5.72
N TRP A 836 21.23 24.01 -4.60
CA TRP A 836 21.52 23.16 -3.45
C TRP A 836 20.29 22.86 -2.59
N ARG A 837 20.43 21.79 -1.80
CA ARG A 837 19.38 21.21 -0.96
C ARG A 837 19.59 21.57 0.52
N TRP A 838 18.54 22.06 1.17
CA TRP A 838 18.51 22.27 2.62
C TRP A 838 18.65 20.92 3.36
N PRO A 839 19.30 20.89 4.53
CA PRO A 839 19.37 19.65 5.32
C PRO A 839 17.98 19.23 5.80
N ASP A 840 17.73 17.92 5.79
CA ASP A 840 16.55 17.38 6.47
C ASP A 840 16.69 17.62 7.97
N ALA A 841 15.74 18.35 8.55
CA ALA A 841 15.87 18.85 9.91
C ALA A 841 14.51 18.93 10.59
N THR A 842 14.51 18.69 11.91
CA THR A 842 13.35 18.89 12.78
C THR A 842 13.73 19.82 13.93
N PHE A 843 13.14 21.00 13.94
CA PHE A 843 13.29 21.99 15.00
C PHE A 843 12.07 21.95 15.92
N VAL A 844 12.29 21.85 17.22
CA VAL A 844 11.23 21.85 18.24
C VAL A 844 11.59 22.86 19.33
N ASN A 845 10.70 23.82 19.57
CA ASN A 845 10.85 24.91 20.54
C ASN A 845 12.16 25.70 20.41
N GLN A 846 12.67 25.87 19.18
CA GLN A 846 13.87 26.67 18.89
C GLN A 846 13.49 28.11 18.56
N SER A 847 14.36 29.07 18.91
CA SER A 847 14.12 30.46 18.51
C SER A 847 14.38 30.64 17.00
N PRO A 848 13.73 31.61 16.34
CA PRO A 848 14.00 31.91 14.93
C PRO A 848 15.46 32.21 14.61
N GLU A 849 16.19 32.86 15.52
CA GLU A 849 17.62 33.14 15.37
C GLU A 849 18.44 31.84 15.29
N GLU A 850 18.12 30.87 16.14
CA GLU A 850 18.82 29.60 16.20
C GLU A 850 18.51 28.73 14.98
N MET A 851 17.24 28.66 14.57
CA MET A 851 16.84 27.96 13.34
C MET A 851 17.55 28.56 12.11
N ARG A 852 17.56 29.89 11.98
CA ARG A 852 18.28 30.60 10.91
C ARG A 852 19.76 30.28 10.91
N ARG A 853 20.41 30.35 12.09
CA ARG A 853 21.83 30.06 12.24
C ARG A 853 22.17 28.64 11.77
N ILE A 854 21.39 27.63 12.19
CA ILE A 854 21.60 26.23 11.81
C ILE A 854 21.42 26.05 10.30
N LEU A 855 20.35 26.60 9.72
CA LEU A 855 20.07 26.50 8.29
C LEU A 855 21.17 27.18 7.44
N LEU A 856 21.61 28.38 7.82
CA LEU A 856 22.68 29.11 7.12
C LEU A 856 24.04 28.44 7.27
N GLU A 857 24.39 27.93 8.46
CA GLU A 857 25.63 27.17 8.68
C GLU A 857 25.65 25.89 7.84
N ALA A 858 24.52 25.20 7.72
CA ALA A 858 24.40 24.03 6.86
C ALA A 858 24.52 24.39 5.37
N GLY A 859 23.85 25.46 4.93
CA GLY A 859 23.94 25.93 3.55
C GLY A 859 25.35 26.36 3.13
N LEU A 860 26.07 27.09 3.99
CA LEU A 860 27.45 27.49 3.74
C LEU A 860 28.40 26.28 3.62
N ARG A 861 28.17 25.21 4.38
CA ARG A 861 28.97 23.97 4.29
C ARG A 861 28.73 23.21 2.99
N MET A 862 27.53 23.30 2.43
CA MET A 862 27.17 22.68 1.16
C MET A 862 27.74 23.49 -0.02
N ASN A 863 27.65 24.82 0.03
CA ASN A 863 28.22 25.71 -1.00
C ASN A 863 29.75 25.78 -0.99
N GLY A 864 30.40 25.61 0.16
CA GLY A 864 31.86 25.68 0.29
C GLY A 864 32.63 24.42 -0.16
N LYS A 865 31.94 23.44 -0.75
CA LYS A 865 32.53 22.18 -1.26
C LYS A 865 32.65 22.12 -2.79
N LEU A 866 32.56 23.26 -3.48
CA LEU A 866 32.80 23.40 -4.93
C LEU A 866 34.21 23.93 -5.22
#